data_AF-A0A089YQ85-F1
#
_entry.id   AF-A0A089YQ85-F1
#
_cell.length_a   1.000
_cell.length_b   1.000
_cell.length_c   1.000
_cell.angle_alpha   90.00
_cell.angle_beta   90.00
_cell.angle_gamma   90.00
#
_symmetry.space_group_name_H-M   'P 1'
#
loop_
_entity.id
_entity.type
_entity.pdbx_description
1 polymer ?
#
loop_
_entity_poly.entity_id
_entity_poly.type
_entity_poly.pdbx_seq_one_letter_code
_entity_poly.pdbx_strand_id
1 'polypeptide(L)'
;QRCYSYYVPTSYAPLLDRYHSILFENPGWGFAGAGRDSQEQEVHVHRTLNVVGSGAQHQTLFTDLVRLIDSVFAGGDFASQPAFIVDTGCGDGRLLRRIYEHVKSNTPRGKALAEHPLTMVGVDFNKDSRVATELNLSRHAVPHLVLFGDVGKPADIMETLGRNGVDPSRSLHVRSFLDHDRPYVPPAREMDPDSAAGRFARLQLSDCAHLDGEGKRIAPSEMFASLVEHFQRWGGALQGSFGLCMLEVMMLDVPTTRASLNDCVSLHFDVVQSLSRQYMVSPAAFALGLAMAGLLPGSYEGVQTHPARGRYCRVMSQHLVRRPYQIRLAEVGDLPRLARLEELAWGRLGATPEVLRRRLETSPTTCLAVEMDQQVVAVLYMQRVDSANVVDQQQFMQVSDWHSPSGRIMQLIAICSDPAAKHLGVAADLLAFALHLARLSPDVDSVIGVTRCQNFETFAGSMRDYVDEHIAGTRVDPIIGLHTGNGARVVRLVRGFRPEDVGNRGDGVLIQYDTSELGAATGERSAPGIGPAAAPPPGPAPACPMDYEHHEALVLAALGSLMLKNGGTEAAAASSADVRFVDMDLLDSLNFTDFAGQLDAALPVPVSVGLLFEASTPRKLAAHLHREMQRLAGQEDGGPHPGPAPAAAAAPPPAAAPPPAAAREEAAEAPLASFDSVCTELEGCSALVDGCWCIDVANCSYLGFQWREEIAEGVDRDVRTWGVHPPWTRLVSSPKLYDDVEVRCCELTGIWKCVLYPSVTMLNMGVIPSLAGESGFLLLDINAHDCVQTAARLCKKGATVVRLKHNDAEQLERVLSSIPQGTDITYVCDGVYSTDGELADLPAICACLRPRGAKILVDDSHGCGVLGRNPDSEQPLGYGGGGVVEYFGLDYAENNIIYAGQLSKAFNSPGGFVGCARETDEKFGILNLAKNSNTLVFTGPICTAGLSSARTTLDLNAAEGDLQRKRLLEATLEFCEGLRALGCPHTYHGFPIVNIYWT
;
A
#
# COMPACT_ATOMS: atom_id res chain seq x y z
N GLN A 1 25.84 -1.52 20.01
CA GLN A 1 25.26 -1.38 18.66
C GLN A 1 24.66 0.01 18.41
N ARG A 2 23.69 0.50 19.20
CA ARG A 2 23.05 1.84 18.98
C ARG A 2 23.98 3.07 19.01
N CYS A 3 25.24 2.95 19.45
CA CYS A 3 26.17 4.08 19.55
C CYS A 3 26.49 4.75 18.20
N TYR A 4 26.48 4.00 17.09
CA TYR A 4 26.74 4.53 15.75
C TYR A 4 25.72 5.60 15.33
N SER A 5 24.47 5.52 15.82
CA SER A 5 23.44 6.52 15.53
C SER A 5 23.79 7.93 16.01
N TYR A 6 24.70 8.06 16.99
CA TYR A 6 25.17 9.35 17.51
C TYR A 6 26.40 9.89 16.76
N TYR A 7 27.06 9.09 15.91
CA TYR A 7 28.32 9.50 15.28
C TYR A 7 28.15 10.68 14.33
N VAL A 8 27.03 10.75 13.59
CA VAL A 8 26.72 11.90 12.72
C VAL A 8 26.57 13.20 13.52
N PRO A 9 25.66 13.33 14.51
CA PRO A 9 25.58 14.57 15.30
C PRO A 9 26.86 14.87 16.10
N THR A 10 27.54 13.87 16.67
CA THR A 10 28.82 14.07 17.37
C THR A 10 29.94 14.53 16.42
N SER A 11 29.93 14.15 15.14
CA SER A 11 30.95 14.61 14.18
C SER A 11 30.94 16.11 13.96
N TYR A 12 29.82 16.78 14.18
CA TYR A 12 29.67 18.24 14.07
C TYR A 12 29.98 19.00 15.37
N ALA A 13 30.58 18.34 16.38
CA ALA A 13 31.05 19.02 17.59
C ALA A 13 31.90 20.29 17.32
N PRO A 14 32.85 20.34 16.34
CA PRO A 14 33.62 21.55 16.05
C PRO A 14 32.77 22.75 15.61
N LEU A 15 31.66 22.50 14.90
CA LEU A 15 30.67 23.50 14.50
C LEU A 15 29.77 23.90 15.66
N LEU A 16 29.31 22.93 16.46
CA LEU A 16 28.44 23.17 17.61
C LEU A 16 29.15 23.92 18.75
N ASP A 17 30.43 23.65 18.99
CA ASP A 17 31.27 24.40 19.95
C ASP A 17 31.40 25.89 19.59
N ARG A 18 31.11 26.25 18.33
CA ARG A 18 31.21 27.62 17.79
C ARG A 18 29.87 28.22 17.39
N TYR A 19 28.74 27.59 17.72
CA TYR A 19 27.41 27.99 17.24
C TYR A 19 27.12 29.49 17.46
N HIS A 20 27.48 30.05 18.62
CA HIS A 20 27.29 31.48 18.93
C HIS A 20 28.04 32.38 17.95
N SER A 21 29.30 32.05 17.66
CA SER A 21 30.13 32.83 16.73
C SER A 21 29.59 32.70 15.29
N ILE A 22 29.14 31.50 14.90
CA ILE A 22 28.51 31.26 13.59
C ILE A 22 27.19 32.03 13.44
N LEU A 23 26.42 32.23 14.51
CA LEU A 23 25.15 32.96 14.45
C LEU A 23 25.31 34.50 14.49
N PHE A 24 26.33 35.02 15.19
CA PHE A 24 26.37 36.45 15.56
C PHE A 24 27.66 37.20 15.21
N GLU A 25 28.75 36.51 14.87
CA GLU A 25 30.09 37.13 14.75
C GLU A 25 30.79 36.83 13.42
N ASN A 26 30.86 35.56 13.03
CA ASN A 26 31.53 35.06 11.83
C ASN A 26 30.69 33.95 11.17
N PRO A 27 29.63 34.32 10.43
CA PRO A 27 28.68 33.36 9.90
C PRO A 27 29.20 32.59 8.67
N GLY A 28 30.36 32.95 8.13
CA GLY A 28 31.09 32.18 7.12
C GLY A 28 32.08 31.14 7.71
N TRP A 29 32.26 31.09 9.04
CA TRP A 29 33.25 30.18 9.65
C TRP A 29 33.01 28.71 9.26
N GLY A 30 34.08 28.03 8.85
CA GLY A 30 34.02 26.64 8.42
C GLY A 30 33.71 26.43 6.93
N PHE A 31 33.41 27.51 6.19
CA PHE A 31 33.02 27.47 4.77
C PHE A 31 33.76 28.54 3.95
N ALA A 32 33.58 29.83 4.26
CA ALA A 32 34.26 30.94 3.60
C ALA A 32 35.73 31.10 4.07
N GLY A 33 36.66 31.24 3.11
CA GLY A 33 38.05 31.72 3.31
C GLY A 33 39.00 30.88 4.20
N ALA A 34 38.47 29.98 5.02
CA ALA A 34 39.20 29.15 5.99
C ALA A 34 38.39 27.87 6.35
N GLY A 35 37.57 27.37 5.42
CA GLY A 35 36.76 26.16 5.65
C GLY A 35 37.56 24.85 5.68
N ARG A 36 38.83 24.89 5.25
CA ARG A 36 39.78 23.79 5.34
C ARG A 36 41.03 24.20 6.12
N ASP A 37 41.65 23.23 6.79
CA ASP A 37 42.92 23.41 7.47
C ASP A 37 44.12 23.29 6.51
N SER A 38 45.34 23.33 7.05
CA SER A 38 46.58 23.19 6.27
C SER A 38 46.81 21.80 5.65
N GLN A 39 45.91 20.83 5.89
CA GLN A 39 45.90 19.49 5.29
C GLN A 39 44.68 19.29 4.36
N GLU A 40 44.02 20.39 3.97
CA GLU A 40 42.79 20.39 3.16
C GLU A 40 41.61 19.66 3.84
N GLN A 41 41.63 19.46 5.17
CA GLN A 41 40.56 18.82 5.94
C GLN A 41 39.52 19.85 6.38
N GLU A 42 38.24 19.48 6.36
CA GLU A 42 37.14 20.36 6.76
C GLU A 42 37.16 20.65 8.26
N VAL A 43 37.18 21.93 8.64
CA VAL A 43 37.34 22.34 10.06
C VAL A 43 36.05 22.28 10.88
N HIS A 44 34.89 22.24 10.21
CA HIS A 44 33.58 22.28 10.84
C HIS A 44 33.03 20.90 11.22
N VAL A 45 33.64 19.82 10.72
CA VAL A 45 33.17 18.43 10.93
C VAL A 45 34.33 17.45 11.04
N HIS A 46 34.25 16.52 11.99
CA HIS A 46 35.13 15.34 12.02
C HIS A 46 34.73 14.36 10.91
N ARG A 47 35.11 14.65 9.66
CA ARG A 47 34.64 13.93 8.45
C ARG A 47 34.80 12.41 8.54
N THR A 48 35.88 11.89 9.10
CA THR A 48 36.05 10.43 9.33
C THR A 48 34.97 9.83 10.24
N LEU A 49 34.61 10.52 11.33
CA LEU A 49 33.55 10.08 12.24
C LEU A 49 32.17 10.20 11.57
N ASN A 50 31.97 11.28 10.81
CA ASN A 50 30.75 11.53 10.03
C ASN A 50 30.49 10.38 9.03
N VAL A 51 31.48 10.05 8.19
CA VAL A 51 31.39 8.98 7.17
C VAL A 51 31.15 7.60 7.79
N VAL A 52 31.78 7.29 8.93
CA VAL A 52 31.52 6.03 9.65
C VAL A 52 30.10 5.99 10.22
N GLY A 53 29.59 7.11 10.75
CA GLY A 53 28.24 7.23 11.28
C GLY A 53 27.16 7.15 10.21
N SER A 54 27.26 7.97 9.16
CA SER A 54 26.31 8.02 8.06
C SER A 54 26.31 6.72 7.27
N GLY A 55 27.49 6.14 6.98
CA GLY A 55 27.59 4.83 6.33
C GLY A 55 26.91 3.69 7.11
N ALA A 56 26.88 3.75 8.44
CA ALA A 56 26.14 2.79 9.27
C ALA A 56 24.63 3.05 9.26
N GLN A 57 24.20 4.31 9.21
CA GLN A 57 22.78 4.70 9.11
C GLN A 57 22.19 4.41 7.73
N HIS A 58 22.93 4.67 6.65
CA HIS A 58 22.45 4.47 5.28
C HIS A 58 22.29 2.98 4.93
N GLN A 59 23.06 2.08 5.56
CA GLN A 59 23.01 0.64 5.30
C GLN A 59 21.64 -0.02 5.55
N THR A 60 20.84 0.48 6.49
CA THR A 60 19.47 -0.04 6.71
C THR A 60 18.55 0.34 5.55
N LEU A 61 18.67 1.57 5.06
CA LEU A 61 17.84 2.19 4.01
C LEU A 61 18.26 1.79 2.59
N PHE A 62 19.51 1.35 2.38
CA PHE A 62 19.97 0.78 1.09
C PHE A 62 19.12 -0.41 0.62
N THR A 63 18.38 -1.07 1.51
CA THR A 63 17.41 -2.12 1.14
C THR A 63 16.35 -1.60 0.18
N ASP A 64 15.90 -0.36 0.36
CA ASP A 64 14.80 0.23 -0.39
C ASP A 64 15.26 0.72 -1.77
N LEU A 65 16.48 1.25 -1.86
CA LEU A 65 17.11 1.55 -3.16
C LEU A 65 17.34 0.26 -3.96
N VAL A 66 17.80 -0.82 -3.30
CA VAL A 66 17.98 -2.13 -3.95
C VAL A 66 16.65 -2.71 -4.47
N ARG A 67 15.51 -2.50 -3.79
CA ARG A 67 14.18 -2.89 -4.32
C ARG A 67 13.81 -2.17 -5.62
N LEU A 68 14.23 -0.92 -5.81
CA LEU A 68 14.01 -0.21 -7.08
C LEU A 68 14.78 -0.85 -8.24
N ILE A 69 15.86 -1.57 -7.96
CA ILE A 69 16.64 -2.29 -8.99
C ILE A 69 15.88 -3.52 -9.49
N ASP A 70 15.03 -4.15 -8.67
CA ASP A 70 14.28 -5.35 -9.07
C ASP A 70 13.40 -5.11 -10.29
N SER A 71 12.67 -3.98 -10.33
CA SER A 71 11.80 -3.64 -11.47
C SER A 71 12.57 -3.45 -12.78
N VAL A 72 13.81 -2.93 -12.72
CA VAL A 72 14.67 -2.70 -13.89
C VAL A 72 15.29 -4.00 -14.44
N PHE A 73 15.46 -5.03 -13.59
CA PHE A 73 16.11 -6.30 -13.96
C PHE A 73 15.17 -7.53 -13.93
N ALA A 74 13.85 -7.32 -13.78
CA ALA A 74 12.85 -8.40 -13.73
C ALA A 74 12.67 -9.15 -15.05
N GLY A 75 12.85 -8.49 -16.20
CA GLY A 75 12.59 -9.04 -17.52
C GLY A 75 13.61 -10.07 -18.03
N GLY A 76 13.20 -10.87 -19.02
CA GLY A 76 14.05 -11.85 -19.70
C GLY A 76 14.88 -11.31 -20.88
N ASP A 77 14.56 -10.12 -21.39
CA ASP A 77 15.38 -9.46 -22.42
C ASP A 77 16.56 -8.72 -21.77
N PHE A 78 17.70 -9.39 -21.71
CA PHE A 78 18.93 -8.84 -21.13
C PHE A 78 19.63 -7.81 -22.02
N ALA A 79 19.24 -7.67 -23.29
CA ALA A 79 19.80 -6.67 -24.20
C ALA A 79 19.20 -5.28 -23.93
N SER A 80 17.89 -5.22 -23.66
CA SER A 80 17.17 -3.98 -23.31
C SER A 80 17.35 -3.53 -21.86
N GLN A 81 18.12 -4.24 -21.04
CA GLN A 81 18.46 -3.85 -19.67
C GLN A 81 19.74 -2.99 -19.61
N PRO A 82 19.98 -2.27 -18.48
CA PRO A 82 21.25 -1.58 -18.26
C PRO A 82 22.46 -2.50 -18.39
N ALA A 83 23.55 -1.97 -18.96
CA ALA A 83 24.88 -2.56 -18.92
C ALA A 83 25.75 -1.91 -17.82
N PHE A 84 25.36 -0.73 -17.33
CA PHE A 84 26.09 0.03 -16.33
C PHE A 84 25.18 0.49 -15.19
N ILE A 85 25.69 0.42 -13.95
CA ILE A 85 25.10 1.14 -12.81
C ILE A 85 26.06 2.26 -12.42
N VAL A 86 25.61 3.51 -12.45
CA VAL A 86 26.46 4.68 -12.20
C VAL A 86 26.08 5.34 -10.87
N ASP A 87 26.88 5.13 -9.83
CA ASP A 87 26.68 5.70 -8.49
C ASP A 87 27.43 7.02 -8.37
N THR A 88 26.70 8.13 -8.26
CA THR A 88 27.29 9.47 -8.07
C THR A 88 27.35 9.80 -6.59
N GLY A 89 28.54 10.14 -6.08
CA GLY A 89 28.83 10.20 -4.65
C GLY A 89 29.05 8.80 -4.04
N CYS A 90 29.73 7.91 -4.76
CA CYS A 90 29.83 6.49 -4.40
C CYS A 90 30.52 6.19 -3.06
N GLY A 91 31.24 7.15 -2.46
CA GLY A 91 31.81 7.01 -1.11
C GLY A 91 32.81 5.87 -1.02
N ASP A 92 32.47 4.78 -0.31
CA ASP A 92 33.31 3.57 -0.22
C ASP A 92 32.84 2.42 -1.15
N GLY A 93 31.89 2.65 -2.04
CA GLY A 93 31.41 1.68 -3.02
C GLY A 93 30.49 0.58 -2.48
N ARG A 94 30.08 0.64 -1.20
CA ARG A 94 29.16 -0.38 -0.63
C ARG A 94 27.81 -0.47 -1.33
N LEU A 95 27.26 0.65 -1.79
CA LEU A 95 25.98 0.66 -2.51
C LEU A 95 26.10 -0.09 -3.84
N LEU A 96 27.08 0.29 -4.68
CA LEU A 96 27.43 -0.43 -5.91
C LEU A 96 27.65 -1.93 -5.66
N ARG A 97 28.45 -2.30 -4.66
CA ARG A 97 28.69 -3.72 -4.32
C ARG A 97 27.37 -4.44 -4.02
N ARG A 98 26.52 -3.86 -3.18
CA ARG A 98 25.24 -4.47 -2.77
C ARG A 98 24.26 -4.61 -3.94
N ILE A 99 24.21 -3.62 -4.83
CA ILE A 99 23.40 -3.69 -6.06
C ILE A 99 23.90 -4.83 -6.95
N TYR A 100 25.22 -4.94 -7.18
CA TYR A 100 25.78 -6.01 -8.01
C TYR A 100 25.56 -7.41 -7.43
N GLU A 101 25.80 -7.59 -6.13
CA GLU A 101 25.52 -8.84 -5.41
C GLU A 101 24.04 -9.21 -5.49
N HIS A 102 23.13 -8.24 -5.37
CA HIS A 102 21.70 -8.45 -5.50
C HIS A 102 21.27 -8.84 -6.92
N VAL A 103 21.69 -8.11 -7.95
CA VAL A 103 21.38 -8.46 -9.36
C VAL A 103 21.92 -9.84 -9.70
N LYS A 104 23.15 -10.16 -9.28
CA LYS A 104 23.80 -11.45 -9.48
C LYS A 104 23.06 -12.62 -8.82
N SER A 105 22.49 -12.43 -7.63
CA SER A 105 21.89 -13.50 -6.83
C SER A 105 20.37 -13.63 -6.99
N ASN A 106 19.66 -12.53 -7.21
CA ASN A 106 18.20 -12.46 -7.04
C ASN A 106 17.42 -12.15 -8.32
N THR A 107 18.08 -11.75 -9.41
CA THR A 107 17.41 -11.41 -10.69
C THR A 107 17.74 -12.41 -11.81
N PRO A 108 16.88 -12.56 -12.84
CA PRO A 108 17.18 -13.38 -14.01
C PRO A 108 18.52 -13.02 -14.70
N ARG A 109 18.87 -11.73 -14.73
CA ARG A 109 20.13 -11.23 -15.32
C ARG A 109 21.37 -11.85 -14.67
N GLY A 110 21.32 -12.21 -13.39
CA GLY A 110 22.42 -12.85 -12.67
C GLY A 110 22.92 -14.15 -13.31
N LYS A 111 22.04 -14.90 -13.98
CA LYS A 111 22.39 -16.13 -14.73
C LYS A 111 23.07 -15.86 -16.07
N ALA A 112 22.89 -14.66 -16.63
CA ALA A 112 23.34 -14.28 -17.97
C ALA A 112 24.55 -13.31 -17.97
N LEU A 113 25.13 -13.00 -16.80
CA LEU A 113 26.24 -12.03 -16.66
C LEU A 113 27.49 -12.34 -17.51
N ALA A 114 27.67 -13.57 -17.98
CA ALA A 114 28.78 -13.94 -18.87
C ALA A 114 28.58 -13.45 -20.31
N GLU A 115 27.33 -13.41 -20.79
CA GLU A 115 26.95 -12.99 -22.14
C GLU A 115 26.49 -11.52 -22.15
N HIS A 116 25.82 -11.10 -21.08
CA HIS A 116 25.31 -9.76 -20.84
C HIS A 116 25.93 -9.18 -19.57
N PRO A 117 27.19 -8.71 -19.61
CA PRO A 117 27.88 -8.18 -18.43
C PRO A 117 27.15 -6.98 -17.81
N LEU A 118 27.44 -6.74 -16.53
CA LEU A 118 27.01 -5.55 -15.79
C LEU A 118 28.25 -4.94 -15.12
N THR A 119 28.49 -3.66 -15.33
CA THR A 119 29.65 -2.93 -14.79
C THR A 119 29.21 -1.84 -13.82
N MET A 120 29.85 -1.79 -12.66
CA MET A 120 29.56 -0.84 -11.59
C MET A 120 30.48 0.38 -11.72
N VAL A 121 29.94 1.58 -11.84
CA VAL A 121 30.72 2.79 -12.08
C VAL A 121 30.58 3.71 -10.87
N GLY A 122 31.67 3.85 -10.10
CA GLY A 122 31.75 4.79 -8.99
C GLY A 122 32.20 6.16 -9.48
N VAL A 123 31.39 7.19 -9.24
CA VAL A 123 31.68 8.57 -9.60
C VAL A 123 31.75 9.40 -8.32
N ASP A 124 32.90 10.00 -8.03
CA ASP A 124 33.08 10.87 -6.86
C ASP A 124 34.14 11.95 -7.13
N PHE A 125 33.91 13.16 -6.62
CA PHE A 125 34.86 14.26 -6.74
C PHE A 125 36.04 14.09 -5.77
N ASN A 126 35.78 13.50 -4.60
CA ASN A 126 36.78 13.20 -3.58
C ASN A 126 37.71 12.07 -4.07
N LYS A 127 39.02 12.27 -3.89
CA LYS A 127 40.03 11.28 -4.31
C LYS A 127 40.07 10.05 -3.40
N ASP A 128 39.88 10.25 -2.09
CA ASP A 128 39.98 9.18 -1.10
C ASP A 128 38.75 8.27 -1.15
N SER A 129 37.55 8.81 -1.39
CA SER A 129 36.35 8.04 -1.74
C SER A 129 36.60 7.12 -2.94
N ARG A 130 37.18 7.67 -4.02
CA ARG A 130 37.50 6.86 -5.21
C ARG A 130 38.48 5.74 -4.91
N VAL A 131 39.54 6.01 -4.15
CA VAL A 131 40.50 4.97 -3.72
C VAL A 131 39.83 3.92 -2.83
N ALA A 132 38.95 4.31 -1.92
CA ALA A 132 38.19 3.37 -1.07
C ALA A 132 37.23 2.50 -1.89
N THR A 133 36.52 3.10 -2.85
CA THR A 133 35.62 2.41 -3.79
C THR A 133 36.37 1.39 -4.64
N GLU A 134 37.48 1.78 -5.26
CA GLU A 134 38.35 0.90 -6.08
C GLU A 134 38.83 -0.31 -5.27
N LEU A 135 39.36 -0.07 -4.05
CA LEU A 135 39.83 -1.13 -3.16
C LEU A 135 38.71 -2.09 -2.73
N ASN A 136 37.52 -1.56 -2.42
CA ASN A 136 36.37 -2.37 -1.99
C ASN A 136 35.85 -3.25 -3.14
N LEU A 137 35.57 -2.66 -4.32
CA LEU A 137 35.02 -3.39 -5.46
C LEU A 137 36.03 -4.40 -6.03
N SER A 138 37.31 -4.04 -6.10
CA SER A 138 38.40 -4.98 -6.47
C SER A 138 38.51 -6.16 -5.51
N ARG A 139 38.49 -5.91 -4.20
CA ARG A 139 38.56 -6.97 -3.16
C ARG A 139 37.40 -7.98 -3.27
N HIS A 140 36.26 -7.55 -3.79
CA HIS A 140 35.06 -8.37 -3.95
C HIS A 140 34.84 -8.89 -5.38
N ALA A 141 35.82 -8.71 -6.28
CA ALA A 141 35.77 -9.13 -7.68
C ALA A 141 34.50 -8.66 -8.42
N VAL A 142 34.05 -7.44 -8.13
CA VAL A 142 32.97 -6.77 -8.85
C VAL A 142 33.55 -6.14 -10.12
N PRO A 143 32.97 -6.32 -11.32
CA PRO A 143 33.39 -5.59 -12.52
C PRO A 143 33.07 -4.10 -12.35
N HIS A 144 34.08 -3.23 -12.40
CA HIS A 144 33.89 -1.82 -12.07
C HIS A 144 34.82 -0.85 -12.80
N LEU A 145 34.45 0.43 -12.74
CA LEU A 145 35.25 1.60 -13.09
C LEU A 145 35.10 2.65 -11.97
N VAL A 146 36.14 3.45 -11.72
CA VAL A 146 36.07 4.56 -10.77
C VAL A 146 36.54 5.86 -11.42
N LEU A 147 35.67 6.86 -11.47
CA LEU A 147 35.80 8.07 -12.28
C LEU A 147 35.60 9.32 -11.43
N PHE A 148 36.23 10.43 -11.83
CA PHE A 148 35.97 11.74 -11.23
C PHE A 148 34.63 12.30 -11.72
N GLY A 149 33.86 12.92 -10.83
CA GLY A 149 32.67 13.67 -11.22
C GLY A 149 32.02 14.40 -10.05
N ASP A 150 31.31 15.48 -10.36
CA ASP A 150 30.64 16.37 -9.41
C ASP A 150 29.13 16.30 -9.66
N VAL A 151 28.34 16.06 -8.60
CA VAL A 151 26.87 15.97 -8.68
C VAL A 151 26.23 17.25 -9.23
N GLY A 152 26.87 18.41 -9.06
CA GLY A 152 26.43 19.68 -9.65
C GLY A 152 26.68 19.80 -11.16
N LYS A 153 27.49 18.91 -11.75
CA LYS A 153 27.92 18.95 -13.15
C LYS A 153 27.67 17.63 -13.89
N PRO A 154 26.40 17.21 -14.03
CA PRO A 154 26.09 15.91 -14.64
C PRO A 154 26.50 15.82 -16.12
N ALA A 155 26.59 16.93 -16.86
CA ALA A 155 27.11 16.92 -18.23
C ALA A 155 28.59 16.47 -18.29
N ASP A 156 29.44 16.99 -17.39
CA ASP A 156 30.84 16.59 -17.27
C ASP A 156 30.96 15.10 -16.88
N ILE A 157 30.03 14.59 -16.06
CA ILE A 157 29.92 13.16 -15.74
C ILE A 157 29.63 12.37 -17.02
N MET A 158 28.59 12.72 -17.79
CA MET A 158 28.24 11.98 -19.02
C MET A 158 29.37 12.00 -20.06
N GLU A 159 30.09 13.11 -20.22
CA GLU A 159 31.28 13.15 -21.07
C GLU A 159 32.38 12.24 -20.55
N THR A 160 32.62 12.23 -19.24
CA THR A 160 33.61 11.36 -18.59
C THR A 160 33.24 9.87 -18.73
N LEU A 161 31.97 9.52 -18.64
CA LEU A 161 31.47 8.16 -18.91
C LEU A 161 31.78 7.75 -20.36
N GLY A 162 31.37 8.56 -21.35
CA GLY A 162 31.58 8.28 -22.76
C GLY A 162 33.06 8.13 -23.13
N ARG A 163 33.93 9.01 -22.60
CA ARG A 163 35.40 8.92 -22.77
C ARG A 163 36.02 7.64 -22.20
N ASN A 164 35.38 6.99 -21.24
CA ASN A 164 35.82 5.74 -20.61
C ASN A 164 35.03 4.50 -21.10
N GLY A 165 34.32 4.62 -22.24
CA GLY A 165 33.60 3.49 -22.84
C GLY A 165 32.30 3.09 -22.15
N VAL A 166 31.78 3.93 -21.24
CA VAL A 166 30.45 3.77 -20.65
C VAL A 166 29.44 4.50 -21.50
N ASP A 167 28.47 3.76 -22.05
CA ASP A 167 27.37 4.29 -22.86
C ASP A 167 26.26 4.82 -21.93
N PRO A 168 25.98 6.15 -21.90
CA PRO A 168 24.96 6.73 -21.03
C PRO A 168 23.52 6.31 -21.40
N SER A 169 23.27 5.83 -22.61
CA SER A 169 21.96 5.25 -22.96
C SER A 169 21.75 3.87 -22.33
N ARG A 170 22.83 3.23 -21.86
CA ARG A 170 22.85 1.92 -21.23
C ARG A 170 23.17 1.96 -19.73
N SER A 171 23.13 3.13 -19.11
CA SER A 171 23.28 3.30 -17.67
C SER A 171 21.94 3.47 -16.94
N LEU A 172 21.84 2.82 -15.77
CA LEU A 172 20.95 3.26 -14.69
C LEU A 172 21.79 4.06 -13.70
N HIS A 173 21.37 5.29 -13.41
CA HIS A 173 22.06 6.11 -12.41
C HIS A 173 21.50 5.81 -11.02
N VAL A 174 22.37 5.87 -10.01
CA VAL A 174 21.99 5.78 -8.61
C VAL A 174 22.71 6.86 -7.80
N ARG A 175 22.13 7.25 -6.67
CA ARG A 175 22.82 7.97 -5.58
C ARG A 175 22.00 7.93 -4.29
N SER A 176 22.68 8.11 -3.16
CA SER A 176 22.02 8.18 -1.85
C SER A 176 22.54 9.38 -1.05
N PHE A 177 21.63 10.22 -0.56
CA PHE A 177 21.87 11.32 0.38
C PHE A 177 22.91 12.33 -0.13
N LEU A 178 22.65 13.00 -1.26
CA LEU A 178 23.64 13.81 -1.97
C LEU A 178 23.11 15.09 -2.62
N ASP A 179 21.85 15.15 -3.07
CA ASP A 179 21.30 16.35 -3.70
C ASP A 179 21.13 17.50 -2.69
N HIS A 180 21.00 17.19 -1.39
CA HIS A 180 21.02 18.16 -0.31
C HIS A 180 22.44 18.66 0.04
N ASP A 181 23.48 17.81 -0.03
CA ASP A 181 24.89 18.17 0.24
C ASP A 181 25.64 18.65 -1.03
N ARG A 182 24.90 19.01 -2.09
CA ARG A 182 25.48 19.54 -3.33
C ARG A 182 26.08 20.94 -3.08
N PRO A 183 27.15 21.33 -3.79
CA PRO A 183 27.61 22.72 -3.80
C PRO A 183 26.49 23.68 -4.22
N TYR A 184 26.27 24.75 -3.45
CA TYR A 184 25.29 25.77 -3.81
C TYR A 184 25.69 26.48 -5.11
N VAL A 185 24.73 26.58 -6.02
CA VAL A 185 24.84 27.37 -7.24
C VAL A 185 23.64 28.32 -7.23
N PRO A 186 23.84 29.65 -7.15
CA PRO A 186 22.77 30.62 -7.31
C PRO A 186 22.05 30.40 -8.65
N PRO A 187 20.73 30.55 -8.71
CA PRO A 187 19.98 30.32 -9.94
C PRO A 187 20.40 31.34 -11.01
N ALA A 188 20.49 30.89 -12.26
CA ALA A 188 20.82 31.73 -13.41
C ALA A 188 19.74 32.78 -13.71
N ARG A 189 18.52 32.59 -13.20
CA ARG A 189 17.43 33.57 -13.22
C ARG A 189 16.75 33.66 -11.86
N GLU A 190 16.53 34.87 -11.36
CA GLU A 190 15.70 35.06 -10.17
C GLU A 190 14.27 34.59 -10.43
N MET A 191 13.75 33.75 -9.53
CA MET A 191 12.34 33.38 -9.50
C MET A 191 11.55 34.50 -8.83
N ASP A 192 10.61 35.09 -9.55
CA ASP A 192 9.65 36.06 -8.99
C ASP A 192 8.97 35.44 -7.75
N PRO A 193 9.16 36.00 -6.54
CA PRO A 193 8.54 35.48 -5.33
C PRO A 193 7.02 35.40 -5.44
N ASP A 194 6.39 36.28 -6.22
CA ASP A 194 4.93 36.42 -6.33
C ASP A 194 4.30 35.64 -7.49
N SER A 195 5.11 34.92 -8.28
CA SER A 195 4.67 33.83 -9.16
C SER A 195 4.04 32.66 -8.36
N ALA A 196 3.34 31.75 -9.03
CA ALA A 196 2.81 30.55 -8.39
C ALA A 196 3.94 29.69 -7.78
N ALA A 197 5.04 29.51 -8.52
CA ALA A 197 6.23 28.80 -8.04
C ALA A 197 6.90 29.50 -6.84
N GLY A 198 7.01 30.84 -6.86
CA GLY A 198 7.57 31.61 -5.75
C GLY A 198 6.70 31.56 -4.49
N ARG A 199 5.36 31.61 -4.64
CA ARG A 199 4.40 31.43 -3.53
C ARG A 199 4.51 30.03 -2.94
N PHE A 200 4.57 29.00 -3.78
CA PHE A 200 4.73 27.61 -3.35
C PHE A 200 6.05 27.41 -2.60
N ALA A 201 7.16 27.93 -3.13
CA ALA A 201 8.46 27.87 -2.46
C ALA A 201 8.47 28.56 -1.08
N ARG A 202 7.84 29.73 -0.95
CA ARG A 202 7.69 30.44 0.33
C ARG A 202 6.84 29.67 1.34
N LEU A 203 5.79 28.96 0.89
CA LEU A 203 4.95 28.13 1.73
C LEU A 203 5.67 26.86 2.19
N GLN A 204 6.31 26.16 1.24
CA GLN A 204 6.93 24.85 1.48
C GLN A 204 8.28 24.93 2.20
N LEU A 205 8.96 26.08 2.15
CA LEU A 205 10.27 26.30 2.75
C LEU A 205 10.25 27.44 3.79
N SER A 206 9.08 27.77 4.37
CA SER A 206 8.94 28.83 5.38
C SER A 206 9.86 28.62 6.58
N ASP A 207 9.94 27.35 7.00
CA ASP A 207 10.62 26.88 8.20
C ASP A 207 12.07 26.47 7.91
N CYS A 208 12.49 26.49 6.65
CA CYS A 208 13.85 26.13 6.25
C CYS A 208 14.84 27.30 6.45
N ALA A 209 16.05 26.95 6.88
CA ALA A 209 17.15 27.88 7.13
C ALA A 209 18.35 27.61 6.20
N HIS A 210 18.22 28.02 4.93
CA HIS A 210 19.31 27.90 3.95
C HIS A 210 20.28 29.09 4.07
N LEU A 211 21.58 28.78 4.11
CA LEU A 211 22.66 29.76 4.23
C LEU A 211 23.69 29.54 3.11
N ASP A 212 24.19 30.61 2.49
CA ASP A 212 25.29 30.53 1.53
C ASP A 212 26.65 30.31 2.21
N GLY A 213 27.75 30.29 1.44
CA GLY A 213 29.10 30.09 1.98
C GLY A 213 29.55 31.16 2.97
N GLU A 214 29.03 32.38 2.87
CA GLU A 214 29.37 33.53 3.73
C GLU A 214 28.45 33.64 4.97
N GLY A 215 27.38 32.84 5.03
CA GLY A 215 26.41 32.86 6.13
C GLY A 215 25.21 33.77 5.92
N LYS A 216 25.02 34.28 4.70
CA LYS A 216 23.81 35.03 4.35
C LYS A 216 22.67 34.05 4.08
N ARG A 217 21.47 34.38 4.57
CA ARG A 217 20.24 33.61 4.29
C ARG A 217 19.91 33.66 2.79
N ILE A 218 19.74 32.48 2.19
CA ILE A 218 19.21 32.29 0.84
C ILE A 218 17.67 32.38 0.91
N ALA A 219 17.03 33.07 -0.03
CA ALA A 219 15.57 33.19 -0.03
C ALA A 219 14.89 31.86 -0.44
N PRO A 220 13.70 31.51 0.10
CA PRO A 220 12.96 30.31 -0.30
C PRO A 220 12.78 30.12 -1.82
N SER A 221 12.42 31.17 -2.56
CA SER A 221 12.28 31.13 -4.02
C SER A 221 13.61 30.97 -4.75
N GLU A 222 14.70 31.56 -4.23
CA GLU A 222 16.06 31.44 -4.76
C GLU A 222 16.61 30.01 -4.56
N MET A 223 16.39 29.43 -3.37
CA MET A 223 16.77 28.05 -3.06
C MET A 223 15.98 27.05 -3.93
N PHE A 224 14.67 27.26 -4.08
CA PHE A 224 13.83 26.41 -4.92
C PHE A 224 14.22 26.52 -6.41
N ALA A 225 14.50 27.73 -6.91
CA ALA A 225 15.02 27.92 -8.27
C ALA A 225 16.37 27.19 -8.49
N SER A 226 17.31 27.31 -7.54
CA SER A 226 18.59 26.57 -7.57
C SER A 226 18.40 25.04 -7.59
N LEU A 227 17.37 24.53 -6.89
CA LEU A 227 17.01 23.11 -6.90
C LEU A 227 16.42 22.68 -8.26
N VAL A 228 15.50 23.47 -8.82
CA VAL A 228 14.92 23.22 -10.15
C VAL A 228 16.02 23.23 -11.22
N GLU A 229 16.90 24.22 -11.24
CA GLU A 229 18.03 24.29 -12.19
C GLU A 229 19.04 23.14 -12.02
N HIS A 230 19.19 22.61 -10.80
CA HIS A 230 19.97 21.40 -10.54
C HIS A 230 19.32 20.16 -11.16
N PHE A 231 18.02 19.97 -10.96
CA PHE A 231 17.31 18.87 -11.57
C PHE A 231 17.17 19.01 -13.08
N GLN A 232 17.09 20.22 -13.65
CA GLN A 232 17.08 20.44 -15.10
C GLN A 232 18.42 20.02 -15.74
N ARG A 233 19.55 20.32 -15.10
CA ARG A 233 20.87 19.79 -15.51
C ARG A 233 20.89 18.26 -15.51
N TRP A 234 20.33 17.62 -14.49
CA TRP A 234 20.21 16.16 -14.43
C TRP A 234 19.22 15.59 -15.46
N GLY A 235 18.06 16.22 -15.67
CA GLY A 235 17.05 15.80 -16.63
C GLY A 235 17.55 15.82 -18.08
N GLY A 236 18.36 16.83 -18.42
CA GLY A 236 19.06 16.86 -19.72
C GLY A 236 20.15 15.80 -19.84
N ALA A 237 20.92 15.55 -18.77
CA ALA A 237 22.00 14.55 -18.77
C ALA A 237 21.48 13.10 -18.80
N LEU A 238 20.33 12.83 -18.19
CA LEU A 238 19.69 11.50 -18.14
C LEU A 238 18.92 11.14 -19.42
N GLN A 239 18.94 12.00 -20.45
CA GLN A 239 18.19 11.79 -21.69
C GLN A 239 18.58 10.47 -22.38
N GLY A 240 17.62 9.55 -22.52
CA GLY A 240 17.83 8.24 -23.15
C GLY A 240 18.47 7.18 -22.24
N SER A 241 18.77 7.50 -20.98
CA SER A 241 19.22 6.53 -19.96
C SER A 241 18.04 5.79 -19.31
N PHE A 242 18.32 4.82 -18.44
CA PHE A 242 17.31 4.15 -17.62
C PHE A 242 16.83 5.01 -16.42
N GLY A 243 17.22 6.28 -16.36
CA GLY A 243 16.85 7.20 -15.30
C GLY A 243 17.73 7.05 -14.04
N LEU A 244 17.15 7.37 -12.89
CA LEU A 244 17.85 7.60 -11.64
C LEU A 244 17.11 6.97 -10.45
N CYS A 245 17.68 5.95 -9.81
CA CYS A 245 17.20 5.49 -8.49
C CYS A 245 17.88 6.32 -7.41
N MET A 246 17.11 7.14 -6.70
CA MET A 246 17.63 8.00 -5.63
C MET A 246 17.02 7.67 -4.28
N LEU A 247 17.81 7.88 -3.24
CA LEU A 247 17.40 7.87 -1.83
C LEU A 247 17.84 9.20 -1.22
N GLU A 248 16.92 10.00 -0.68
CA GLU A 248 17.23 11.36 -0.22
C GLU A 248 16.49 11.74 1.08
N VAL A 249 17.11 12.59 1.91
CA VAL A 249 16.57 13.09 3.18
C VAL A 249 15.85 14.43 2.98
N MET A 250 14.70 14.57 3.64
CA MET A 250 13.78 15.70 3.53
C MET A 250 13.67 16.45 4.85
N MET A 251 13.59 17.79 4.80
CA MET A 251 13.34 18.61 5.99
C MET A 251 11.86 18.53 6.39
N LEU A 252 11.57 18.53 7.70
CA LEU A 252 10.20 18.60 8.22
C LEU A 252 9.86 20.03 8.66
N ASP A 253 8.58 20.39 8.60
CA ASP A 253 8.10 21.64 9.20
C ASP A 253 8.16 21.60 10.74
N VAL A 254 8.04 22.77 11.37
CA VAL A 254 8.10 22.92 12.83
C VAL A 254 6.92 22.22 13.54
N PRO A 255 5.64 22.33 13.09
CA PRO A 255 4.53 21.59 13.69
C PRO A 255 4.72 20.07 13.73
N THR A 256 5.15 19.47 12.61
CA THR A 256 5.40 18.03 12.46
C THR A 256 6.61 17.61 13.30
N THR A 257 7.71 18.38 13.25
CA THR A 257 8.88 18.14 14.09
C THR A 257 8.53 18.15 15.57
N ARG A 258 7.66 19.08 16.00
CA ARG A 258 7.17 19.17 17.38
C ARG A 258 6.27 17.99 17.75
N ALA A 259 5.37 17.57 16.85
CA ALA A 259 4.46 16.45 17.08
C ALA A 259 5.19 15.10 17.19
N SER A 260 6.32 14.94 16.50
CA SER A 260 7.09 13.70 16.43
C SER A 260 8.47 13.76 17.13
N LEU A 261 8.64 14.62 18.15
CA LEU A 261 9.92 14.79 18.87
C LEU A 261 10.50 13.50 19.46
N ASN A 262 9.64 12.55 19.86
CA ASN A 262 10.07 11.28 20.45
C ASN A 262 10.42 10.21 19.40
N ASP A 263 9.88 10.36 18.19
CA ASP A 263 9.92 9.35 17.12
C ASP A 263 10.84 9.75 15.95
N CYS A 264 11.25 11.02 15.90
CA CYS A 264 11.98 11.60 14.78
C CYS A 264 13.23 12.37 15.21
N VAL A 265 14.31 12.26 14.42
CA VAL A 265 15.60 12.93 14.68
C VAL A 265 15.67 14.36 14.14
N SER A 266 14.61 14.85 13.48
CA SER A 266 14.64 16.11 12.71
C SER A 266 15.10 17.32 13.49
N LEU A 267 14.70 17.51 14.75
CA LEU A 267 15.07 18.71 15.53
C LEU A 267 16.58 18.99 15.54
N HIS A 268 17.41 17.98 15.85
CA HIS A 268 18.85 18.18 15.92
C HIS A 268 19.52 18.03 14.54
N PHE A 269 19.00 17.14 13.69
CA PHE A 269 19.56 16.92 12.36
C PHE A 269 19.36 18.14 11.45
N ASP A 270 18.16 18.73 11.42
CA ASP A 270 17.84 19.85 10.53
C ASP A 270 18.58 21.12 10.91
N VAL A 271 18.75 21.40 12.21
CA VAL A 271 19.59 22.49 12.70
C VAL A 271 21.04 22.30 12.30
N VAL A 272 21.61 21.10 12.50
CA VAL A 272 23.01 20.81 12.16
C VAL A 272 23.25 20.93 10.66
N GLN A 273 22.40 20.33 9.83
CA GLN A 273 22.53 20.37 8.36
C GLN A 273 22.35 21.78 7.78
N SER A 274 21.45 22.58 8.37
CA SER A 274 21.27 24.00 8.00
C SER A 274 22.53 24.81 8.31
N LEU A 275 23.10 24.64 9.51
CA LEU A 275 24.34 25.30 9.92
C LEU A 275 25.54 24.85 9.07
N SER A 276 25.58 23.56 8.67
CA SER A 276 26.65 22.99 7.85
C SER A 276 26.50 23.21 6.33
N ARG A 277 25.57 24.08 5.91
CA ARG A 277 25.37 24.50 4.52
C ARG A 277 24.91 23.39 3.59
N GLN A 278 23.95 22.61 4.09
CA GLN A 278 23.25 21.60 3.30
C GLN A 278 21.80 22.05 3.05
N TYR A 279 21.30 21.73 1.85
CA TYR A 279 20.12 22.34 1.24
C TYR A 279 18.94 21.37 1.18
N MET A 280 18.62 20.76 2.33
CA MET A 280 17.41 19.94 2.47
C MET A 280 16.16 20.81 2.30
N VAL A 281 15.13 20.26 1.68
CA VAL A 281 13.85 20.93 1.40
C VAL A 281 12.69 20.06 1.88
N SER A 282 11.47 20.60 1.89
CA SER A 282 10.27 19.76 2.17
C SER A 282 10.08 18.70 1.08
N PRO A 283 9.42 17.57 1.39
CA PRO A 283 9.16 16.52 0.41
C PRO A 283 8.39 17.01 -0.83
N ALA A 284 7.37 17.87 -0.63
CA ALA A 284 6.58 18.43 -1.72
C ALA A 284 7.38 19.43 -2.59
N ALA A 285 8.28 20.23 -1.99
CA ALA A 285 9.23 21.05 -2.74
C ALA A 285 10.21 20.18 -3.55
N PHE A 286 10.73 19.09 -2.99
CA PHE A 286 11.59 18.17 -3.72
C PHE A 286 10.88 17.54 -4.93
N ALA A 287 9.66 17.04 -4.74
CA ALA A 287 8.85 16.42 -5.78
C ALA A 287 8.46 17.41 -6.90
N LEU A 288 8.04 18.64 -6.57
CA LEU A 288 7.76 19.66 -7.59
C LEU A 288 9.03 20.11 -8.31
N GLY A 289 10.16 20.23 -7.62
CA GLY A 289 11.45 20.59 -8.24
C GLY A 289 11.88 19.59 -9.32
N LEU A 290 11.70 18.30 -9.05
CA LEU A 290 11.92 17.21 -10.01
C LEU A 290 10.93 17.28 -11.19
N ALA A 291 9.64 17.46 -10.89
CA ALA A 291 8.60 17.52 -11.91
C ALA A 291 8.75 18.74 -12.85
N MET A 292 9.26 19.87 -12.34
CA MET A 292 9.62 21.07 -13.12
C MET A 292 10.92 20.90 -13.94
N ALA A 293 11.70 19.85 -13.69
CA ALA A 293 12.74 19.36 -14.59
C ALA A 293 12.23 18.22 -15.50
N GLY A 294 10.95 17.85 -15.37
CA GLY A 294 10.31 16.72 -16.02
C GLY A 294 10.99 15.38 -15.74
N LEU A 295 11.49 15.22 -14.52
CA LEU A 295 11.83 13.95 -13.89
C LEU A 295 10.62 13.54 -13.02
N LEU A 296 9.95 12.45 -13.36
CA LEU A 296 8.83 11.90 -12.59
C LEU A 296 9.16 10.47 -12.14
N PRO A 297 8.53 9.96 -11.06
CA PRO A 297 8.62 8.55 -10.71
C PRO A 297 8.20 7.64 -11.88
N GLY A 298 8.96 6.57 -12.11
CA GLY A 298 8.59 5.52 -13.07
C GLY A 298 7.31 4.78 -12.66
N SER A 299 7.10 4.63 -11.36
CA SER A 299 5.84 4.28 -10.72
C SER A 299 5.71 5.04 -9.39
N TYR A 300 4.53 5.59 -9.12
CA TYR A 300 4.23 6.28 -7.86
C TYR A 300 4.03 5.30 -6.69
N GLU A 301 3.62 4.05 -6.96
CA GLU A 301 3.59 2.97 -5.97
C GLU A 301 5.00 2.54 -5.56
N GLY A 302 5.96 2.66 -6.49
CA GLY A 302 7.38 2.44 -6.23
C GLY A 302 8.02 3.47 -5.29
N VAL A 303 7.36 4.59 -4.99
CA VAL A 303 7.89 5.64 -4.11
C VAL A 303 7.70 5.28 -2.65
N GLN A 304 8.81 4.96 -1.98
CA GLN A 304 8.85 4.60 -0.58
C GLN A 304 9.25 5.80 0.28
N THR A 305 8.56 5.99 1.40
CA THR A 305 8.76 7.09 2.34
C THR A 305 9.06 6.51 3.72
N HIS A 306 9.92 7.18 4.50
CA HIS A 306 10.20 6.82 5.89
C HIS A 306 9.76 7.92 6.85
N PRO A 307 9.03 7.61 7.94
CA PRO A 307 8.45 6.30 8.25
C PRO A 307 7.43 5.83 7.20
N ALA A 308 7.36 4.52 6.97
CA ALA A 308 6.44 3.92 6.01
C ALA A 308 4.98 4.16 6.43
N ARG A 309 4.16 4.71 5.53
CA ARG A 309 2.77 5.16 5.78
C ARG A 309 2.63 6.16 6.96
N GLY A 310 3.69 6.86 7.34
CA GLY A 310 3.60 7.91 8.36
C GLY A 310 2.98 9.20 7.81
N ARG A 311 2.47 10.05 8.72
CA ARG A 311 1.95 11.39 8.40
C ARG A 311 3.02 12.39 7.90
N TYR A 312 4.27 11.96 7.74
CA TYR A 312 5.37 12.78 7.21
C TYR A 312 6.39 11.92 6.46
N CYS A 313 7.14 12.55 5.55
CA CYS A 313 8.25 11.92 4.85
C CYS A 313 9.57 12.56 5.29
N ARG A 314 10.44 11.75 5.93
CA ARG A 314 11.79 12.14 6.34
C ARG A 314 12.87 11.63 5.38
N VAL A 315 12.68 10.45 4.80
CA VAL A 315 13.51 9.92 3.70
C VAL A 315 12.58 9.45 2.59
N MET A 316 12.95 9.70 1.34
CA MET A 316 12.23 9.27 0.14
C MET A 316 13.14 8.43 -0.75
N SER A 317 12.66 7.27 -1.20
CA SER A 317 13.31 6.39 -2.17
C SER A 317 12.43 6.30 -3.41
N GLN A 318 12.99 6.58 -4.59
CA GLN A 318 12.23 6.59 -5.85
C GLN A 318 13.11 6.33 -7.08
N HIS A 319 12.54 5.66 -8.09
CA HIS A 319 13.13 5.55 -9.42
C HIS A 319 12.53 6.63 -10.32
N LEU A 320 13.34 7.60 -10.71
CA LEU A 320 12.96 8.73 -11.56
C LEU A 320 13.30 8.45 -13.03
N VAL A 321 12.39 8.84 -13.90
CA VAL A 321 12.53 8.74 -15.36
C VAL A 321 12.23 10.09 -16.02
N ARG A 322 12.93 10.38 -17.12
CA ARG A 322 12.72 11.59 -17.91
C ARG A 322 11.47 11.44 -18.77
N ARG A 323 10.52 12.38 -18.64
CA ARG A 323 9.36 12.53 -19.56
C ARG A 323 9.68 13.49 -20.70
N PRO A 324 8.94 13.49 -21.82
CA PRO A 324 9.11 14.51 -22.86
C PRO A 324 8.58 15.90 -22.45
N TYR A 325 7.79 15.98 -21.38
CA TYR A 325 7.21 17.20 -20.81
C TYR A 325 7.74 17.48 -19.39
N GLN A 326 7.28 18.58 -18.80
CA GLN A 326 7.46 18.94 -17.39
C GLN A 326 6.11 19.24 -16.73
N ILE A 327 5.97 19.01 -15.43
CA ILE A 327 4.81 19.48 -14.64
C ILE A 327 5.26 20.67 -13.80
N ARG A 328 4.58 21.79 -13.93
CA ARG A 328 4.81 23.02 -13.16
C ARG A 328 3.49 23.53 -12.59
N LEU A 329 3.55 24.60 -11.79
CA LEU A 329 2.35 25.34 -11.43
C LEU A 329 1.85 26.16 -12.63
N ALA A 330 0.53 26.31 -12.72
CA ALA A 330 -0.14 27.13 -13.72
C ALA A 330 -0.08 28.61 -13.31
N GLU A 331 0.25 29.48 -14.26
CA GLU A 331 0.38 30.92 -14.05
C GLU A 331 -0.78 31.66 -14.74
N VAL A 332 -1.09 32.88 -14.28
CA VAL A 332 -2.13 33.73 -14.90
C VAL A 332 -1.82 34.03 -16.38
N GLY A 333 -0.54 33.98 -16.77
CA GLY A 333 -0.10 34.09 -18.17
C GLY A 333 -0.55 32.93 -19.07
N ASP A 334 -0.81 31.75 -18.52
CA ASP A 334 -1.29 30.58 -19.29
C ASP A 334 -2.76 30.70 -19.72
N LEU A 335 -3.51 31.65 -19.13
CA LEU A 335 -4.96 31.78 -19.27
C LEU A 335 -5.52 31.65 -20.71
N PRO A 336 -4.92 32.24 -21.77
CA PRO A 336 -5.40 32.07 -23.14
C PRO A 336 -5.34 30.60 -23.62
N ARG A 337 -4.29 29.86 -23.21
CA ARG A 337 -4.14 28.44 -23.55
C ARG A 337 -5.02 27.55 -22.67
N LEU A 338 -5.15 27.90 -21.39
CA LEU A 338 -6.05 27.20 -20.45
C LEU A 338 -7.51 27.27 -20.89
N ALA A 339 -7.98 28.43 -21.35
CA ALA A 339 -9.32 28.60 -21.91
C ALA A 339 -9.54 27.70 -23.14
N ARG A 340 -8.54 27.56 -24.01
CA ARG A 340 -8.60 26.65 -25.16
C ARG A 340 -8.61 25.17 -24.75
N LEU A 341 -7.91 24.80 -23.68
CA LEU A 341 -7.95 23.42 -23.15
C LEU A 341 -9.32 23.08 -22.53
N GLU A 342 -9.94 24.01 -21.81
CA GLU A 342 -11.31 23.86 -21.28
C GLU A 342 -12.34 23.73 -22.41
N GLU A 343 -12.24 24.54 -23.48
CA GLU A 343 -13.10 24.43 -24.67
C GLU A 343 -12.97 23.05 -25.33
N LEU A 344 -11.73 22.54 -25.50
CA LEU A 344 -11.45 21.23 -26.10
C LEU A 344 -11.90 20.04 -25.22
N ALA A 345 -11.86 20.19 -23.89
CA ALA A 345 -12.19 19.12 -22.96
C ALA A 345 -13.69 19.06 -22.60
N TRP A 346 -14.36 20.21 -22.48
CA TRP A 346 -15.71 20.32 -21.93
C TRP A 346 -16.71 21.10 -22.80
N GLY A 347 -16.24 21.80 -23.84
CA GLY A 347 -17.09 22.64 -24.70
C GLY A 347 -17.93 23.63 -23.88
N ARG A 348 -19.26 23.59 -24.04
CA ARG A 348 -20.19 24.46 -23.31
C ARG A 348 -20.24 24.25 -21.79
N LEU A 349 -19.69 23.15 -21.27
CA LEU A 349 -19.63 22.86 -19.83
C LEU A 349 -18.32 23.33 -19.18
N GLY A 350 -17.39 23.87 -19.97
CA GLY A 350 -16.09 24.35 -19.50
C GLY A 350 -16.18 25.66 -18.72
N ALA A 351 -15.19 25.91 -17.88
CA ALA A 351 -15.10 27.15 -17.11
C ALA A 351 -14.78 28.36 -18.01
N THR A 352 -15.40 29.51 -17.73
CA THR A 352 -15.12 30.76 -18.47
C THR A 352 -13.72 31.30 -18.13
N PRO A 353 -13.11 32.15 -18.98
CA PRO A 353 -11.81 32.77 -18.69
C PRO A 353 -11.77 33.53 -17.35
N GLU A 354 -12.90 34.10 -16.89
CA GLU A 354 -13.02 34.77 -15.60
C GLU A 354 -12.97 33.77 -14.43
N VAL A 355 -13.67 32.63 -14.56
CA VAL A 355 -13.61 31.53 -13.58
C VAL A 355 -12.21 30.92 -13.52
N LEU A 356 -11.56 30.72 -14.68
CA LEU A 356 -10.19 30.22 -14.76
C LEU A 356 -9.18 31.19 -14.13
N ARG A 357 -9.29 32.49 -14.44
CA ARG A 357 -8.50 33.53 -13.77
C ARG A 357 -8.68 33.45 -12.26
N ARG A 358 -9.93 33.36 -11.78
CA ARG A 358 -10.23 33.30 -10.34
C ARG A 358 -9.61 32.08 -9.67
N ARG A 359 -9.62 30.90 -10.31
CA ARG A 359 -8.92 29.69 -9.82
C ARG A 359 -7.43 29.96 -9.62
N LEU A 360 -6.76 30.51 -10.64
CA LEU A 360 -5.31 30.79 -10.61
C LEU A 360 -4.94 31.88 -9.58
N GLU A 361 -5.75 32.93 -9.46
CA GLU A 361 -5.50 34.04 -8.52
C GLU A 361 -5.83 33.65 -7.07
N THR A 362 -6.79 32.74 -6.85
CA THR A 362 -7.25 32.32 -5.51
C THR A 362 -6.41 31.18 -4.95
N SER A 363 -6.09 30.15 -5.75
CA SER A 363 -5.33 28.96 -5.33
C SER A 363 -4.10 28.71 -6.24
N PRO A 364 -3.16 29.68 -6.34
CA PRO A 364 -2.02 29.62 -7.28
C PRO A 364 -1.08 28.44 -7.01
N THR A 365 -0.91 28.04 -5.74
CA THR A 365 0.03 26.99 -5.34
C THR A 365 -0.48 25.56 -5.53
N THR A 366 -1.69 25.39 -6.07
CA THR A 366 -2.36 24.09 -6.22
C THR A 366 -2.83 23.78 -7.65
N CYS A 367 -2.76 24.72 -8.58
CA CYS A 367 -3.09 24.46 -9.99
C CYS A 367 -1.87 23.96 -10.75
N LEU A 368 -1.91 22.73 -11.30
CA LEU A 368 -0.80 22.07 -11.98
C LEU A 368 -0.99 22.09 -13.51
N ALA A 369 0.06 22.39 -14.26
CA ALA A 369 0.08 22.40 -15.72
C ALA A 369 1.20 21.51 -16.27
N VAL A 370 0.91 20.75 -17.32
CA VAL A 370 1.90 20.04 -18.13
C VAL A 370 2.33 20.96 -19.26
N GLU A 371 3.62 21.22 -19.35
CA GLU A 371 4.23 21.99 -20.44
C GLU A 371 5.12 21.09 -21.30
N MET A 372 4.96 21.23 -22.62
CA MET A 372 5.76 20.56 -23.64
C MET A 372 6.04 21.60 -24.74
N ASP A 373 7.29 21.71 -25.19
CA ASP A 373 7.71 22.69 -26.21
C ASP A 373 7.26 24.13 -25.94
N GLN A 374 7.35 24.57 -24.67
CA GLN A 374 6.90 25.88 -24.16
C GLN A 374 5.38 26.14 -24.27
N GLN A 375 4.57 25.11 -24.54
CA GLN A 375 3.12 25.19 -24.60
C GLN A 375 2.48 24.31 -23.51
N VAL A 376 1.52 24.86 -22.78
CA VAL A 376 0.70 24.06 -21.85
C VAL A 376 -0.17 23.09 -22.66
N VAL A 377 -0.09 21.79 -22.38
CA VAL A 377 -0.84 20.72 -23.07
C VAL A 377 -1.85 20.01 -22.18
N ALA A 378 -1.73 20.14 -20.85
CA ALA A 378 -2.76 19.70 -19.91
C ALA A 378 -2.72 20.55 -18.64
N VAL A 379 -3.83 20.57 -17.89
CA VAL A 379 -3.98 21.29 -16.63
C VAL A 379 -4.90 20.52 -15.68
N LEU A 380 -4.57 20.55 -14.38
CA LEU A 380 -5.38 20.06 -13.28
C LEU A 380 -5.57 21.21 -12.28
N TYR A 381 -6.82 21.66 -12.13
CA TYR A 381 -7.19 22.68 -11.16
C TYR A 381 -7.53 22.03 -9.82
N MET A 382 -6.94 22.55 -8.75
CA MET A 382 -7.20 22.12 -7.38
C MET A 382 -7.25 23.33 -6.44
N GLN A 383 -7.84 23.13 -5.27
CA GLN A 383 -7.81 24.07 -4.15
C GLN A 383 -7.78 23.32 -2.83
N ARG A 384 -7.55 24.03 -1.72
CA ARG A 384 -7.72 23.50 -0.36
C ARG A 384 -9.03 23.97 0.27
N VAL A 385 -9.65 23.12 1.09
CA VAL A 385 -10.91 23.37 1.82
C VAL A 385 -10.85 22.79 3.24
N ASP A 386 -11.64 23.32 4.17
CA ASP A 386 -11.61 22.92 5.59
C ASP A 386 -12.42 21.65 5.89
N SER A 387 -13.40 21.29 5.06
CA SER A 387 -14.29 20.14 5.26
C SER A 387 -14.80 19.61 3.93
N ALA A 388 -15.03 18.29 3.84
CA ALA A 388 -15.64 17.69 2.65
C ALA A 388 -17.10 18.13 2.44
N ASN A 389 -17.79 18.58 3.49
CA ASN A 389 -19.20 18.98 3.41
C ASN A 389 -19.43 20.31 2.67
N VAL A 390 -18.38 21.07 2.33
CA VAL A 390 -18.53 22.29 1.52
C VAL A 390 -19.04 21.98 0.10
N VAL A 391 -18.81 20.77 -0.42
CA VAL A 391 -19.19 20.41 -1.79
C VAL A 391 -20.71 20.46 -2.03
N ASP A 392 -21.52 20.28 -0.99
CA ASP A 392 -22.99 20.37 -1.09
C ASP A 392 -23.51 21.80 -1.25
N GLN A 393 -22.66 22.79 -0.95
CA GLN A 393 -22.96 24.22 -1.06
C GLN A 393 -22.27 24.85 -2.28
N GLN A 394 -21.51 24.06 -3.04
CA GLN A 394 -20.74 24.51 -4.19
C GLN A 394 -21.49 24.27 -5.50
N GLN A 395 -21.32 25.22 -6.41
CA GLN A 395 -21.56 25.03 -7.84
C GLN A 395 -20.22 25.13 -8.58
N PHE A 396 -20.04 24.34 -9.65
CA PHE A 396 -18.76 24.18 -10.36
C PHE A 396 -18.06 25.50 -10.76
N MET A 397 -18.84 26.53 -11.13
CA MET A 397 -18.34 27.86 -11.51
C MET A 397 -17.88 28.73 -10.32
N GLN A 398 -18.24 28.34 -9.09
CA GLN A 398 -18.07 29.08 -7.83
C GLN A 398 -17.28 28.26 -6.79
N VAL A 399 -16.62 27.18 -7.20
CA VAL A 399 -15.83 26.33 -6.29
C VAL A 399 -14.73 27.14 -5.58
N SER A 400 -14.11 28.10 -6.27
CA SER A 400 -13.06 28.99 -5.75
C SER A 400 -13.50 29.91 -4.60
N ASP A 401 -14.81 30.12 -4.41
CA ASP A 401 -15.35 30.93 -3.31
C ASP A 401 -15.12 30.28 -1.93
N TRP A 402 -14.77 28.99 -1.91
CA TRP A 402 -14.60 28.15 -0.72
C TRP A 402 -13.15 27.79 -0.41
N HIS A 403 -12.18 28.42 -1.08
CA HIS A 403 -10.77 28.13 -0.83
C HIS A 403 -10.32 28.58 0.57
N SER A 404 -9.84 27.62 1.37
CA SER A 404 -9.11 27.87 2.61
C SER A 404 -7.63 27.52 2.40
N PRO A 405 -6.70 28.48 2.45
CA PRO A 405 -5.26 28.23 2.26
C PRO A 405 -4.66 27.21 3.25
N SER A 406 -5.23 27.13 4.45
CA SER A 406 -4.87 26.18 5.52
C SER A 406 -5.77 24.95 5.60
N GLY A 407 -6.73 24.80 4.67
CA GLY A 407 -7.74 23.74 4.71
C GLY A 407 -7.12 22.35 4.53
N ARG A 408 -7.41 21.43 5.46
CA ARG A 408 -6.73 20.11 5.53
C ARG A 408 -7.14 19.14 4.42
N ILE A 409 -8.04 19.51 3.52
CA ILE A 409 -8.51 18.67 2.41
C ILE A 409 -8.14 19.31 1.08
N MET A 410 -7.53 18.53 0.18
CA MET A 410 -7.28 18.96 -1.20
C MET A 410 -8.48 18.60 -2.08
N GLN A 411 -9.09 19.58 -2.72
CA GLN A 411 -10.23 19.40 -3.63
C GLN A 411 -9.77 19.47 -5.10
N LEU A 412 -9.95 18.37 -5.83
CA LEU A 412 -9.85 18.30 -7.28
C LEU A 412 -11.06 19.01 -7.91
N ILE A 413 -10.83 19.92 -8.85
CA ILE A 413 -11.89 20.73 -9.49
C ILE A 413 -12.17 20.25 -10.92
N ALA A 414 -11.14 20.19 -11.76
CA ALA A 414 -11.24 19.70 -13.13
C ALA A 414 -9.86 19.39 -13.71
N ILE A 415 -9.80 18.40 -14.61
CA ILE A 415 -8.64 18.09 -15.44
C ILE A 415 -8.99 18.34 -16.92
N CYS A 416 -8.08 18.97 -17.67
CA CYS A 416 -8.22 19.21 -19.10
C CYS A 416 -6.92 18.81 -19.80
N SER A 417 -6.99 18.14 -20.94
CA SER A 417 -5.82 17.79 -21.75
C SER A 417 -6.10 17.98 -23.23
N ASP A 418 -5.08 18.36 -23.97
CA ASP A 418 -5.17 18.50 -25.41
C ASP A 418 -5.40 17.10 -26.05
N PRO A 419 -6.41 16.91 -26.90
CA PRO A 419 -6.63 15.65 -27.60
C PRO A 419 -5.39 15.12 -28.32
N ALA A 420 -4.54 16.01 -28.86
CA ALA A 420 -3.29 15.61 -29.54
C ALA A 420 -2.26 14.99 -28.57
N ALA A 421 -2.26 15.39 -27.29
CA ALA A 421 -1.33 14.91 -26.27
C ALA A 421 -1.82 13.68 -25.51
N LYS A 422 -3.03 13.15 -25.79
CA LYS A 422 -3.60 11.99 -25.07
C LYS A 422 -2.72 10.75 -25.10
N HIS A 423 -2.04 10.49 -26.22
CA HIS A 423 -1.13 9.36 -26.40
C HIS A 423 0.09 9.37 -25.44
N LEU A 424 0.38 10.51 -24.79
CA LEU A 424 1.46 10.68 -23.82
C LEU A 424 1.04 10.44 -22.36
N GLY A 425 -0.23 10.11 -22.11
CA GLY A 425 -0.74 9.82 -20.75
C GLY A 425 -0.84 11.02 -19.80
N VAL A 426 -0.61 12.26 -20.29
CA VAL A 426 -0.43 13.48 -19.47
C VAL A 426 -1.50 13.77 -18.42
N ALA A 427 -2.74 13.33 -18.63
CA ALA A 427 -3.81 13.51 -17.65
C ALA A 427 -3.71 12.52 -16.47
N ALA A 428 -3.26 11.28 -16.73
CA ALA A 428 -3.01 10.31 -15.68
C ALA A 428 -1.77 10.71 -14.85
N ASP A 429 -0.68 11.14 -15.50
CA ASP A 429 0.52 11.64 -14.81
C ASP A 429 0.19 12.89 -13.94
N LEU A 430 -0.68 13.81 -14.41
CA LEU A 430 -1.14 14.95 -13.59
C LEU A 430 -1.91 14.51 -12.34
N LEU A 431 -2.87 13.58 -12.47
CA LEU A 431 -3.65 13.09 -11.34
C LEU A 431 -2.76 12.34 -10.34
N ALA A 432 -1.90 11.43 -10.83
CA ALA A 432 -0.98 10.67 -10.00
C ALA A 432 0.02 11.59 -9.27
N PHE A 433 0.54 12.62 -9.96
CA PHE A 433 1.44 13.60 -9.35
C PHE A 433 0.73 14.49 -8.31
N ALA A 434 -0.53 14.87 -8.53
CA ALA A 434 -1.32 15.61 -7.55
C ALA A 434 -1.59 14.79 -6.27
N LEU A 435 -1.98 13.52 -6.43
CA LEU A 435 -2.15 12.58 -5.32
C LEU A 435 -0.82 12.34 -4.58
N HIS A 436 0.28 12.28 -5.31
CA HIS A 436 1.62 12.17 -4.73
C HIS A 436 2.02 13.41 -3.90
N LEU A 437 1.77 14.63 -4.40
CA LEU A 437 1.99 15.86 -3.63
C LEU A 437 1.12 15.92 -2.38
N ALA A 438 -0.14 15.48 -2.46
CA ALA A 438 -1.03 15.40 -1.30
C ALA A 438 -0.52 14.42 -0.24
N ARG A 439 -0.09 13.21 -0.64
CA ARG A 439 0.56 12.22 0.24
C ARG A 439 1.83 12.75 0.91
N LEU A 440 2.57 13.63 0.24
CA LEU A 440 3.80 14.23 0.75
C LEU A 440 3.59 15.45 1.66
N SER A 441 2.36 15.95 1.79
CA SER A 441 2.02 17.14 2.58
C SER A 441 1.43 16.73 3.94
N PRO A 442 2.13 16.95 5.08
CA PRO A 442 1.70 16.47 6.40
C PRO A 442 0.43 17.16 6.94
N ASP A 443 0.01 18.24 6.29
CA ASP A 443 -1.18 19.03 6.60
C ASP A 443 -2.37 18.72 5.67
N VAL A 444 -2.29 17.66 4.85
CA VAL A 444 -3.38 17.19 3.96
C VAL A 444 -3.86 15.80 4.39
N ASP A 445 -5.06 15.74 4.98
CA ASP A 445 -5.66 14.51 5.50
C ASP A 445 -6.33 13.66 4.41
N SER A 446 -6.83 14.28 3.35
CA SER A 446 -7.49 13.58 2.25
C SER A 446 -7.55 14.42 0.98
N VAL A 447 -7.78 13.74 -0.14
CA VAL A 447 -8.10 14.38 -1.42
C VAL A 447 -9.54 14.05 -1.78
N ILE A 448 -10.34 15.04 -2.16
CA ILE A 448 -11.72 14.85 -2.62
C ILE A 448 -11.90 15.38 -4.04
N GLY A 449 -12.95 14.97 -4.73
CA GLY A 449 -13.38 15.58 -5.99
C GLY A 449 -14.87 15.34 -6.21
N VAL A 450 -15.52 16.21 -6.99
CA VAL A 450 -16.87 15.94 -7.48
C VAL A 450 -16.76 15.62 -8.97
N THR A 451 -16.87 14.34 -9.29
CA THR A 451 -16.72 13.83 -10.65
C THR A 451 -18.07 13.62 -11.34
N ARG A 452 -18.04 13.38 -12.66
CA ARG A 452 -19.23 13.15 -13.49
C ARG A 452 -19.31 11.68 -13.89
N CYS A 453 -20.51 11.17 -14.13
CA CYS A 453 -20.66 9.92 -14.87
C CYS A 453 -20.51 10.23 -16.38
N GLN A 454 -19.79 9.40 -17.12
CA GLN A 454 -19.65 9.52 -18.57
C GLN A 454 -20.86 8.95 -19.30
N ASN A 455 -21.33 7.75 -18.91
CA ASN A 455 -22.35 7.03 -19.70
C ASN A 455 -23.77 7.08 -19.09
N PHE A 456 -23.96 7.81 -17.99
CA PHE A 456 -25.26 7.89 -17.28
C PHE A 456 -26.41 8.48 -18.12
N GLU A 457 -26.14 9.37 -19.06
CA GLU A 457 -27.18 9.96 -19.93
C GLU A 457 -27.99 8.89 -20.69
N THR A 458 -27.35 7.75 -21.01
CA THR A 458 -27.98 6.60 -21.69
C THR A 458 -28.61 5.56 -20.76
N PHE A 459 -28.51 5.74 -19.44
CA PHE A 459 -28.92 4.73 -18.46
C PHE A 459 -30.40 4.85 -18.06
N ALA A 460 -31.10 3.72 -18.12
CA ALA A 460 -32.51 3.60 -17.75
C ALA A 460 -32.70 3.45 -16.22
N GLY A 461 -32.42 4.50 -15.46
CA GLY A 461 -32.60 4.51 -14.01
C GLY A 461 -32.33 5.87 -13.34
N SER A 462 -32.08 5.84 -12.04
CA SER A 462 -31.55 6.98 -11.29
C SER A 462 -30.03 6.98 -11.29
N MET A 463 -29.41 8.13 -11.02
CA MET A 463 -27.95 8.22 -10.88
C MET A 463 -27.43 7.38 -9.70
N ARG A 464 -28.28 7.14 -8.68
CA ARG A 464 -27.90 6.30 -7.55
C ARG A 464 -27.70 4.86 -8.02
N ASP A 465 -28.70 4.30 -8.69
CA ASP A 465 -28.64 2.93 -9.22
C ASP A 465 -27.44 2.74 -10.17
N TYR A 466 -27.15 3.75 -11.01
CA TYR A 466 -25.98 3.74 -11.91
C TYR A 466 -24.64 3.68 -11.17
N VAL A 467 -24.50 4.45 -10.09
CA VAL A 467 -23.29 4.50 -9.26
C VAL A 467 -23.17 3.27 -8.38
N ASP A 468 -24.29 2.76 -7.84
CA ASP A 468 -24.34 1.54 -7.05
C ASP A 468 -24.00 0.30 -7.92
N GLU A 469 -24.46 0.24 -9.18
CA GLU A 469 -23.99 -0.76 -10.17
C GLU A 469 -22.49 -0.65 -10.47
N HIS A 470 -21.93 0.56 -10.45
CA HIS A 470 -20.48 0.72 -10.61
C HIS A 470 -19.69 0.21 -9.40
N ILE A 471 -20.15 0.55 -8.19
CA ILE A 471 -19.53 0.08 -6.94
C ILE A 471 -19.63 -1.44 -6.82
N ALA A 472 -20.74 -2.04 -7.24
CA ALA A 472 -20.93 -3.49 -7.28
C ALA A 472 -20.13 -4.21 -8.38
N GLY A 473 -19.44 -3.48 -9.27
CA GLY A 473 -18.69 -4.04 -10.40
C GLY A 473 -19.55 -4.64 -11.52
N THR A 474 -20.87 -4.50 -11.46
CA THR A 474 -21.80 -4.93 -12.52
C THR A 474 -21.82 -3.96 -13.71
N ARG A 475 -21.33 -2.73 -13.50
CA ARG A 475 -21.09 -1.71 -14.52
C ARG A 475 -19.72 -1.06 -14.34
N VAL A 476 -19.13 -0.56 -15.42
CA VAL A 476 -17.96 0.32 -15.35
C VAL A 476 -18.29 1.66 -16.00
N ASP A 477 -18.32 2.72 -15.20
CA ASP A 477 -18.21 4.09 -15.73
C ASP A 477 -16.72 4.43 -15.90
N PRO A 478 -16.25 4.88 -17.08
CA PRO A 478 -14.83 5.15 -17.29
C PRO A 478 -14.26 6.30 -16.44
N ILE A 479 -15.06 7.30 -16.08
CA ILE A 479 -14.61 8.45 -15.29
C ILE A 479 -14.57 8.09 -13.81
N ILE A 480 -15.61 7.44 -13.28
CA ILE A 480 -15.56 6.95 -11.88
C ILE A 480 -14.47 5.87 -11.76
N GLY A 481 -14.37 4.96 -12.73
CA GLY A 481 -13.35 3.93 -12.83
C GLY A 481 -11.91 4.45 -12.89
N LEU A 482 -11.68 5.62 -13.52
CA LEU A 482 -10.39 6.30 -13.47
C LEU A 482 -10.02 6.69 -12.04
N HIS A 483 -10.99 7.17 -11.25
CA HIS A 483 -10.73 7.58 -9.87
C HIS A 483 -10.60 6.37 -8.93
N THR A 484 -11.53 5.40 -9.00
CA THR A 484 -11.50 4.20 -8.14
C THR A 484 -10.30 3.31 -8.45
N GLY A 485 -9.94 3.16 -9.72
CA GLY A 485 -8.69 2.51 -10.17
C GLY A 485 -7.40 3.27 -9.84
N ASN A 486 -7.47 4.43 -9.17
CA ASN A 486 -6.35 5.14 -8.55
C ASN A 486 -6.51 5.25 -7.01
N GLY A 487 -7.34 4.40 -6.40
CA GLY A 487 -7.53 4.34 -4.96
C GLY A 487 -8.57 5.31 -4.38
N ALA A 488 -9.45 5.90 -5.21
CA ALA A 488 -10.60 6.63 -4.67
C ALA A 488 -11.71 5.66 -4.21
N ARG A 489 -12.37 5.99 -3.12
CA ARG A 489 -13.71 5.48 -2.82
C ARG A 489 -14.77 6.44 -3.34
N VAL A 490 -15.90 5.90 -3.81
CA VAL A 490 -17.12 6.68 -4.02
C VAL A 490 -17.76 6.91 -2.65
N VAL A 491 -18.08 8.17 -2.34
CA VAL A 491 -18.66 8.54 -1.03
C VAL A 491 -20.17 8.68 -1.12
N ARG A 492 -20.66 9.52 -2.05
CA ARG A 492 -22.10 9.85 -2.22
C ARG A 492 -22.35 10.71 -3.45
N LEU A 493 -23.62 10.92 -3.78
CA LEU A 493 -24.02 11.93 -4.77
C LEU A 493 -23.96 13.35 -4.17
N VAL A 494 -23.66 14.33 -5.01
CA VAL A 494 -23.71 15.77 -4.73
C VAL A 494 -24.74 16.38 -5.67
N ARG A 495 -25.83 16.92 -5.14
CA ARG A 495 -26.98 17.36 -5.96
C ARG A 495 -26.77 18.77 -6.50
N GLY A 496 -27.08 18.99 -7.78
CA GLY A 496 -27.04 20.32 -8.40
C GLY A 496 -25.65 20.98 -8.48
N PHE A 497 -24.57 20.21 -8.37
CA PHE A 497 -23.19 20.72 -8.40
C PHE A 497 -22.81 21.40 -9.74
N ARG A 498 -23.39 20.98 -10.87
CA ARG A 498 -23.19 21.64 -12.18
C ARG A 498 -24.51 21.68 -12.96
N PRO A 499 -25.44 22.60 -12.64
CA PRO A 499 -26.80 22.63 -13.20
C PRO A 499 -26.89 22.62 -14.74
N GLU A 500 -25.84 23.07 -15.42
CA GLU A 500 -25.73 23.09 -16.89
C GLU A 500 -25.52 21.69 -17.50
N ASP A 501 -25.10 20.71 -16.71
CA ASP A 501 -24.87 19.34 -17.15
C ASP A 501 -26.15 18.51 -17.17
N VAL A 502 -26.96 18.76 -18.19
CA VAL A 502 -28.23 18.05 -18.43
C VAL A 502 -28.04 16.53 -18.53
N GLY A 503 -26.91 16.05 -19.06
CA GLY A 503 -26.63 14.61 -19.19
C GLY A 503 -26.48 13.89 -17.84
N ASN A 504 -25.97 14.60 -16.82
CA ASN A 504 -25.93 14.15 -15.42
C ASN A 504 -27.08 14.73 -14.57
N ARG A 505 -28.08 15.37 -15.20
CA ARG A 505 -29.21 16.06 -14.54
C ARG A 505 -28.77 17.13 -13.51
N GLY A 506 -27.57 17.68 -13.70
CA GLY A 506 -26.95 18.67 -12.81
C GLY A 506 -26.19 18.10 -11.61
N ASP A 507 -26.25 16.79 -11.38
CA ASP A 507 -25.65 16.12 -10.23
C ASP A 507 -24.21 15.65 -10.49
N GLY A 508 -23.46 15.40 -9.41
CA GLY A 508 -22.12 14.83 -9.45
C GLY A 508 -21.91 13.74 -8.41
N VAL A 509 -20.76 13.08 -8.46
CA VAL A 509 -20.36 12.00 -7.56
C VAL A 509 -19.17 12.44 -6.73
N LEU A 510 -19.33 12.52 -5.40
CA LEU A 510 -18.23 12.77 -4.48
C LEU A 510 -17.35 11.53 -4.39
N ILE A 511 -16.08 11.71 -4.75
CA ILE A 511 -15.00 10.74 -4.58
C ILE A 511 -14.04 11.24 -3.50
N GLN A 512 -13.39 10.31 -2.81
CA GLN A 512 -12.37 10.60 -1.81
C GLN A 512 -11.20 9.61 -1.91
N TYR A 513 -9.98 10.13 -1.81
CA TYR A 513 -8.75 9.38 -1.60
C TYR A 513 -8.26 9.61 -0.17
N ASP A 514 -7.88 8.55 0.53
CA ASP A 514 -7.21 8.63 1.83
C ASP A 514 -5.69 8.77 1.61
N THR A 515 -5.05 9.81 2.14
CA THR A 515 -3.61 10.04 1.90
C THR A 515 -2.71 8.99 2.55
N SER A 516 -3.20 8.24 3.54
CA SER A 516 -2.48 7.14 4.18
C SER A 516 -2.50 5.84 3.37
N GLU A 517 -3.50 5.67 2.49
CA GLU A 517 -3.66 4.51 1.61
C GLU A 517 -2.99 4.72 0.23
N LEU A 518 -2.76 5.98 -0.19
CA LEU A 518 -2.09 6.30 -1.45
C LEU A 518 -0.72 5.63 -1.57
N GLY A 519 -0.55 4.76 -2.57
CA GLY A 519 0.67 3.99 -2.80
C GLY A 519 0.79 2.68 -2.01
N ALA A 520 -0.29 2.21 -1.36
CA ALA A 520 -0.46 0.78 -1.13
C ALA A 520 -0.76 0.11 -2.48
N ALA A 521 -0.02 -0.95 -2.84
CA ALA A 521 -0.06 -1.54 -4.18
C ALA A 521 -1.48 -1.99 -4.61
N THR A 522 -2.04 -1.35 -5.63
CA THR A 522 -3.35 -1.65 -6.22
C THR A 522 -3.22 -2.46 -7.51
N GLY A 523 -2.49 -3.57 -7.42
CA GLY A 523 -2.27 -4.52 -8.51
C GLY A 523 -1.19 -4.08 -9.50
N GLU A 524 -0.45 -5.04 -10.05
CA GLU A 524 0.68 -4.74 -10.95
C GLU A 524 0.23 -4.08 -12.26
N ARG A 525 0.26 -2.74 -12.30
CA ARG A 525 0.36 -2.03 -13.58
C ARG A 525 1.77 -2.18 -14.13
N SER A 526 1.94 -3.13 -15.04
CA SER A 526 3.12 -3.13 -15.90
C SER A 526 3.15 -1.83 -16.70
N ALA A 527 4.19 -1.02 -16.50
CA ALA A 527 4.46 0.10 -17.38
C ALA A 527 4.76 -0.44 -18.79
N PRO A 528 4.34 0.24 -19.88
CA PRO A 528 4.79 -0.12 -21.21
C PRO A 528 6.32 -0.08 -21.23
N GLY A 529 6.93 -1.19 -21.65
CA GLY A 529 8.36 -1.42 -21.46
C GLY A 529 9.22 -0.28 -22.01
N ILE A 530 10.10 0.26 -21.17
CA ILE A 530 11.05 1.31 -21.55
C ILE A 530 12.18 0.65 -22.36
N GLY A 531 11.92 0.41 -23.64
CA GLY A 531 12.97 0.28 -24.65
C GLY A 531 13.52 1.67 -25.01
N PRO A 532 14.80 1.79 -25.42
CA PRO A 532 15.33 3.05 -25.94
C PRO A 532 14.54 3.48 -27.19
N ALA A 533 14.36 4.78 -27.36
CA ALA A 533 13.46 5.35 -28.37
C ALA A 533 13.74 4.82 -29.79
N ALA A 534 12.75 4.16 -30.38
CA ALA A 534 12.79 3.79 -31.79
C ALA A 534 12.86 5.06 -32.66
N ALA A 535 13.68 5.01 -33.71
CA ALA A 535 13.80 6.10 -34.68
C ALA A 535 12.43 6.41 -35.33
N PRO A 536 12.16 7.68 -35.71
CA PRO A 536 10.85 8.06 -36.23
C PRO A 536 10.52 7.30 -37.52
N PRO A 537 9.32 6.69 -37.63
CA PRO A 537 8.92 6.00 -38.85
C PRO A 537 8.72 6.98 -40.01
N PRO A 538 8.91 6.54 -41.27
CA PRO A 538 8.65 7.36 -42.44
C PRO A 538 7.16 7.73 -42.55
N GLY A 539 6.88 8.86 -43.22
CA GLY A 539 5.51 9.38 -43.37
C GLY A 539 4.51 8.42 -44.03
N PRO A 540 3.20 8.67 -43.86
CA PRO A 540 2.17 7.68 -44.14
C PRO A 540 2.08 7.28 -45.62
N ALA A 541 2.14 5.98 -45.87
CA ALA A 541 1.68 5.36 -47.11
C ALA A 541 0.14 5.17 -47.06
N PRO A 542 -0.56 5.17 -48.21
CA PRO A 542 -2.02 5.19 -48.24
C PRO A 542 -2.65 3.87 -47.78
N ALA A 543 -3.85 3.95 -47.21
CA ALA A 543 -4.60 2.81 -46.70
C ALA A 543 -4.95 1.80 -47.81
N CYS A 544 -4.57 0.54 -47.61
CA CYS A 544 -5.12 -0.60 -48.34
C CYS A 544 -6.35 -1.14 -47.58
N PRO A 545 -7.43 -1.54 -48.26
CA PRO A 545 -8.51 -2.28 -47.60
C PRO A 545 -7.93 -3.61 -47.09
N MET A 546 -8.06 -3.86 -45.78
CA MET A 546 -7.63 -5.11 -45.16
C MET A 546 -8.74 -6.15 -45.33
N ASP A 547 -8.39 -7.36 -45.78
CA ASP A 547 -9.34 -8.47 -45.89
C ASP A 547 -9.65 -9.10 -44.52
N TYR A 548 -10.67 -9.97 -44.49
CA TYR A 548 -11.10 -10.65 -43.26
C TYR A 548 -9.98 -11.54 -42.67
N GLU A 549 -9.16 -12.19 -43.50
CA GLU A 549 -8.07 -13.07 -43.06
C GLU A 549 -7.03 -12.30 -42.23
N HIS A 550 -6.74 -11.04 -42.60
CA HIS A 550 -5.86 -10.18 -41.81
C HIS A 550 -6.41 -9.89 -40.39
N HIS A 551 -7.73 -9.68 -40.26
CA HIS A 551 -8.35 -9.41 -38.96
C HIS A 551 -8.39 -10.67 -38.08
N GLU A 552 -8.65 -11.84 -38.66
CA GLU A 552 -8.57 -13.12 -37.93
C GLU A 552 -7.14 -13.42 -37.47
N ALA A 553 -6.14 -13.20 -38.33
CA ALA A 553 -4.73 -13.35 -37.97
C ALA A 553 -4.31 -12.43 -36.80
N LEU A 554 -4.78 -11.17 -36.79
CA LEU A 554 -4.46 -10.19 -35.76
C LEU A 554 -5.10 -10.55 -34.40
N VAL A 555 -6.36 -11.03 -34.40
CA VAL A 555 -7.03 -11.55 -33.19
C VAL A 555 -6.33 -12.80 -32.64
N LEU A 556 -5.93 -13.72 -33.51
CA LEU A 556 -5.23 -14.95 -33.10
C LEU A 556 -3.79 -14.68 -32.61
N ALA A 557 -3.09 -13.69 -33.16
CA ALA A 557 -1.75 -13.30 -32.72
C ALA A 557 -1.74 -12.69 -31.31
N ALA A 558 -2.72 -11.83 -30.98
CA ALA A 558 -2.90 -11.32 -29.63
C ALA A 558 -3.25 -12.45 -28.65
N LEU A 559 -4.04 -13.45 -29.08
CA LEU A 559 -4.42 -14.59 -28.24
C LEU A 559 -3.22 -15.52 -27.99
N GLY A 560 -2.39 -15.76 -29.02
CA GLY A 560 -1.14 -16.52 -28.90
C GLY A 560 -0.14 -15.84 -27.95
N SER A 561 0.00 -14.52 -28.04
CA SER A 561 0.85 -13.72 -27.15
C SER A 561 0.42 -13.82 -25.68
N LEU A 562 -0.89 -13.84 -25.42
CA LEU A 562 -1.45 -14.03 -24.09
C LEU A 562 -1.32 -15.47 -23.58
N MET A 563 -1.57 -16.47 -24.44
CA MET A 563 -1.37 -17.88 -24.09
C MET A 563 0.10 -18.18 -23.74
N LEU A 564 1.07 -17.58 -24.45
CA LEU A 564 2.50 -17.72 -24.15
C LEU A 564 2.88 -17.16 -22.77
N LYS A 565 2.36 -15.98 -22.39
CA LYS A 565 2.55 -15.41 -21.04
C LYS A 565 2.08 -16.37 -19.95
N ASN A 566 1.01 -17.12 -20.22
CA ASN A 566 0.38 -18.04 -19.26
C ASN A 566 0.84 -19.51 -19.42
N GLY A 567 2.00 -19.74 -20.05
CA GLY A 567 2.64 -21.07 -20.13
C GLY A 567 2.11 -22.01 -21.23
N GLY A 568 1.25 -21.51 -22.12
CA GLY A 568 0.75 -22.21 -23.31
C GLY A 568 1.72 -22.15 -24.51
N THR A 569 1.23 -22.56 -25.69
CA THR A 569 1.98 -22.49 -26.95
C THR A 569 1.23 -21.71 -28.01
N GLU A 570 1.96 -21.03 -28.89
CA GLU A 570 1.42 -20.21 -29.99
C GLU A 570 0.48 -21.01 -30.92
N ALA A 571 0.78 -22.30 -31.14
CA ALA A 571 -0.04 -23.21 -31.93
C ALA A 571 -1.44 -23.49 -31.33
N ALA A 572 -1.60 -23.32 -30.01
CA ALA A 572 -2.89 -23.53 -29.34
C ALA A 572 -3.94 -22.47 -29.73
N ALA A 573 -3.52 -21.22 -29.97
CA ALA A 573 -4.43 -20.13 -30.32
C ALA A 573 -5.21 -20.43 -31.61
N ALA A 574 -4.55 -20.99 -32.64
CA ALA A 574 -5.20 -21.39 -33.88
C ALA A 574 -6.23 -22.51 -33.69
N SER A 575 -5.97 -23.48 -32.81
CA SER A 575 -6.96 -24.51 -32.43
C SER A 575 -8.09 -23.99 -31.54
N SER A 576 -7.94 -22.81 -30.95
CA SER A 576 -8.94 -22.18 -30.06
C SER A 576 -9.80 -21.10 -30.75
N ALA A 577 -9.68 -20.91 -32.06
CA ALA A 577 -10.39 -19.85 -32.81
C ALA A 577 -11.92 -19.88 -32.67
N ASP A 578 -12.51 -21.06 -32.52
CA ASP A 578 -13.97 -21.28 -32.33
C ASP A 578 -14.37 -21.60 -30.88
N VAL A 579 -13.39 -21.75 -29.97
CA VAL A 579 -13.67 -22.00 -28.55
C VAL A 579 -14.19 -20.72 -27.91
N ARG A 580 -15.18 -20.83 -27.01
CA ARG A 580 -15.71 -19.63 -26.34
C ARG A 580 -14.66 -19.09 -25.38
N PHE A 581 -14.54 -17.77 -25.33
CA PHE A 581 -13.63 -17.08 -24.42
C PHE A 581 -13.79 -17.54 -22.96
N VAL A 582 -15.03 -17.77 -22.51
CA VAL A 582 -15.36 -18.26 -21.16
C VAL A 582 -15.05 -19.74 -20.92
N ASP A 583 -14.79 -20.53 -21.96
CA ASP A 583 -14.43 -21.95 -21.87
C ASP A 583 -12.90 -22.15 -22.03
N MET A 584 -12.11 -21.07 -22.06
CA MET A 584 -10.65 -21.13 -22.08
C MET A 584 -10.12 -21.03 -20.64
N ASP A 585 -9.72 -22.15 -20.05
CA ASP A 585 -9.19 -22.30 -18.66
C ASP A 585 -7.92 -21.46 -18.33
N LEU A 586 -7.53 -20.53 -19.20
CA LEU A 586 -6.33 -19.68 -19.10
C LEU A 586 -6.65 -18.17 -19.09
N LEU A 587 -7.92 -17.77 -19.13
CA LEU A 587 -8.36 -16.37 -19.18
C LEU A 587 -9.16 -15.97 -17.93
N ASP A 588 -8.54 -15.20 -17.05
CA ASP A 588 -9.22 -14.46 -15.97
C ASP A 588 -9.57 -13.02 -16.41
N SER A 589 -10.19 -12.25 -15.51
CA SER A 589 -10.60 -10.85 -15.75
C SER A 589 -9.45 -9.92 -16.16
N LEU A 590 -8.23 -10.19 -15.68
CA LEU A 590 -7.03 -9.42 -16.00
C LEU A 590 -6.54 -9.78 -17.41
N ASN A 591 -6.48 -11.08 -17.72
CA ASN A 591 -6.13 -11.59 -19.05
C ASN A 591 -7.10 -11.08 -20.14
N PHE A 592 -8.40 -10.96 -19.84
CA PHE A 592 -9.35 -10.33 -20.76
C PHE A 592 -9.08 -8.84 -21.01
N THR A 593 -8.66 -8.12 -19.98
CA THR A 593 -8.34 -6.69 -20.07
C THR A 593 -7.07 -6.47 -20.90
N ASP A 594 -6.04 -7.30 -20.68
CA ASP A 594 -4.80 -7.35 -21.46
C ASP A 594 -5.03 -7.75 -22.92
N PHE A 595 -5.96 -8.70 -23.17
CA PHE A 595 -6.33 -9.11 -24.53
C PHE A 595 -7.06 -8.01 -25.29
N ALA A 596 -8.06 -7.40 -24.65
CA ALA A 596 -8.81 -6.28 -25.19
C ALA A 596 -7.87 -5.10 -25.50
N GLY A 597 -7.01 -4.72 -24.56
CA GLY A 597 -6.05 -3.62 -24.73
C GLY A 597 -5.03 -3.84 -25.84
N GLN A 598 -4.58 -5.08 -26.08
CA GLN A 598 -3.70 -5.40 -27.21
C GLN A 598 -4.39 -5.20 -28.58
N LEU A 599 -5.68 -5.55 -28.67
CA LEU A 599 -6.46 -5.36 -29.90
C LEU A 599 -6.90 -3.91 -30.10
N ASP A 600 -7.27 -3.22 -29.02
CA ASP A 600 -7.60 -1.78 -28.99
C ASP A 600 -6.41 -0.92 -29.42
N ALA A 601 -5.19 -1.27 -29.02
CA ALA A 601 -3.96 -0.60 -29.45
C ALA A 601 -3.58 -0.88 -30.92
N ALA A 602 -4.03 -2.01 -31.49
CA ALA A 602 -3.66 -2.46 -32.82
C ALA A 602 -4.70 -2.12 -33.92
N LEU A 603 -5.92 -1.72 -33.54
CA LEU A 603 -7.04 -1.48 -34.44
C LEU A 603 -7.66 -0.08 -34.24
N PRO A 604 -8.22 0.55 -35.30
CA PRO A 604 -8.91 1.83 -35.18
C PRO A 604 -10.35 1.71 -34.63
N VAL A 605 -10.76 0.52 -34.20
CA VAL A 605 -12.08 0.22 -33.60
C VAL A 605 -11.86 -0.11 -32.13
N PRO A 606 -12.59 0.53 -31.19
CA PRO A 606 -12.37 0.30 -29.77
C PRO A 606 -12.75 -1.14 -29.38
N VAL A 607 -11.82 -1.86 -28.73
CA VAL A 607 -12.03 -3.25 -28.30
C VAL A 607 -12.11 -3.28 -26.78
N SER A 608 -13.33 -3.42 -26.26
CA SER A 608 -13.58 -3.54 -24.83
C SER A 608 -13.73 -5.00 -24.39
N VAL A 609 -13.52 -5.27 -23.10
CA VAL A 609 -13.79 -6.58 -22.50
C VAL A 609 -15.26 -7.01 -22.72
N GLY A 610 -16.21 -6.07 -22.67
CA GLY A 610 -17.62 -6.33 -22.98
C GLY A 610 -17.83 -6.85 -24.41
N LEU A 611 -17.11 -6.29 -25.39
CA LEU A 611 -17.16 -6.74 -26.78
C LEU A 611 -16.63 -8.17 -26.96
N LEU A 612 -15.67 -8.61 -26.13
CA LEU A 612 -15.20 -10.00 -26.13
C LEU A 612 -16.31 -10.97 -25.70
N PHE A 613 -17.06 -10.63 -24.64
CA PHE A 613 -18.19 -11.42 -24.17
C PHE A 613 -19.34 -11.46 -25.19
N GLU A 614 -19.66 -10.32 -25.84
CA GLU A 614 -20.67 -10.26 -26.91
C GLU A 614 -20.25 -11.08 -28.15
N ALA A 615 -18.98 -10.97 -28.55
CA ALA A 615 -18.45 -11.75 -29.66
C ALA A 615 -18.40 -13.26 -29.35
N SER A 616 -18.23 -13.65 -28.09
CA SER A 616 -18.17 -15.02 -27.55
C SER A 616 -16.99 -15.90 -28.00
N THR A 617 -16.44 -15.76 -29.21
CA THR A 617 -15.27 -16.53 -29.71
C THR A 617 -14.30 -15.64 -30.50
N PRO A 618 -13.00 -15.99 -30.61
CA PRO A 618 -12.01 -15.24 -31.41
C PRO A 618 -12.45 -15.02 -32.86
N ARG A 619 -12.95 -16.05 -33.55
CA ARG A 619 -13.41 -15.94 -34.94
C ARG A 619 -14.62 -15.00 -35.10
N LYS A 620 -15.57 -15.04 -34.15
CA LYS A 620 -16.71 -14.12 -34.15
C LYS A 620 -16.30 -12.68 -33.85
N LEU A 621 -15.27 -12.49 -33.01
CA LEU A 621 -14.67 -11.18 -32.73
C LEU A 621 -14.02 -10.62 -34.00
N ALA A 622 -13.19 -11.41 -34.70
CA ALA A 622 -12.62 -11.02 -36.00
C ALA A 622 -13.72 -10.64 -37.02
N ALA A 623 -14.81 -11.41 -37.09
CA ALA A 623 -15.94 -11.10 -37.97
C ALA A 623 -16.73 -9.84 -37.55
N HIS A 624 -16.79 -9.52 -36.26
CA HIS A 624 -17.38 -8.27 -35.77
C HIS A 624 -16.49 -7.08 -36.13
N LEU A 625 -15.20 -7.15 -35.81
CA LEU A 625 -14.21 -6.10 -36.09
C LEU A 625 -14.12 -5.82 -37.59
N HIS A 626 -14.11 -6.86 -38.44
CA HIS A 626 -14.16 -6.69 -39.88
C HIS A 626 -15.41 -5.93 -40.35
N ARG A 627 -16.60 -6.23 -39.81
CA ARG A 627 -17.84 -5.50 -40.14
C ARG A 627 -17.79 -4.04 -39.71
N GLU A 628 -17.36 -3.72 -38.50
CA GLU A 628 -17.24 -2.32 -38.07
C GLU A 628 -16.17 -1.55 -38.87
N MET A 629 -15.08 -2.22 -39.29
CA MET A 629 -14.09 -1.59 -40.17
C MET A 629 -14.62 -1.35 -41.59
N GLN A 630 -15.46 -2.24 -42.15
CA GLN A 630 -16.18 -1.97 -43.39
C GLN A 630 -17.22 -0.85 -43.23
N ARG A 631 -17.87 -0.76 -42.06
CA ARG A 631 -18.83 0.31 -41.74
C ARG A 631 -18.14 1.68 -41.65
N LEU A 632 -16.97 1.74 -41.00
CA LEU A 632 -16.10 2.93 -41.00
C LEU A 632 -15.53 3.27 -42.38
N ALA A 633 -15.35 2.28 -43.25
CA ALA A 633 -14.96 2.47 -44.66
C ALA A 633 -16.13 2.87 -45.58
N GLY A 634 -17.37 2.99 -45.05
CA GLY A 634 -18.51 3.57 -45.77
C GLY A 634 -19.31 2.62 -46.65
N GLN A 635 -19.37 1.32 -46.33
CA GLN A 635 -20.27 0.36 -47.00
C GLN A 635 -21.40 -0.08 -46.05
N GLU A 636 -22.63 0.37 -46.31
CA GLU A 636 -23.86 -0.12 -45.69
C GLU A 636 -24.62 -1.06 -46.64
N ASP A 637 -25.38 -2.01 -46.08
CA ASP A 637 -26.52 -2.64 -46.75
C ASP A 637 -27.65 -2.95 -45.73
N GLY A 638 -28.90 -3.03 -46.18
CA GLY A 638 -30.11 -2.74 -45.35
C GLY A 638 -30.66 -3.82 -44.38
N GLY A 639 -31.60 -3.39 -43.50
CA GLY A 639 -32.27 -4.19 -42.44
C GLY A 639 -33.39 -5.16 -42.90
N PRO A 640 -34.25 -5.73 -41.99
CA PRO A 640 -35.24 -4.95 -41.21
C PRO A 640 -35.68 -5.49 -39.80
N HIS A 641 -36.58 -4.74 -39.11
CA HIS A 641 -37.34 -5.04 -37.85
C HIS A 641 -38.73 -5.72 -38.11
N PRO A 642 -39.68 -5.99 -37.15
CA PRO A 642 -39.71 -5.97 -35.64
C PRO A 642 -40.45 -7.14 -34.88
N GLY A 643 -40.37 -7.15 -33.53
CA GLY A 643 -41.47 -7.52 -32.57
C GLY A 643 -41.50 -8.95 -31.95
N PRO A 644 -42.37 -9.27 -30.95
CA PRO A 644 -43.10 -8.45 -29.95
C PRO A 644 -42.91 -8.94 -28.47
N ALA A 645 -43.53 -8.27 -27.48
CA ALA A 645 -43.46 -8.61 -26.04
C ALA A 645 -44.61 -9.50 -25.52
N PRO A 646 -44.33 -10.39 -24.54
CA PRO A 646 -45.08 -10.53 -23.26
C PRO A 646 -44.13 -10.77 -22.05
N ALA A 647 -44.48 -10.72 -20.75
CA ALA A 647 -45.67 -10.32 -19.96
C ALA A 647 -45.21 -9.93 -18.51
N ALA A 648 -46.14 -9.77 -17.54
CA ALA A 648 -45.86 -9.32 -16.16
C ALA A 648 -45.92 -10.43 -15.08
N ALA A 649 -45.21 -10.23 -13.96
CA ALA A 649 -45.43 -10.94 -12.69
C ALA A 649 -45.12 -10.07 -11.45
N ALA A 650 -46.17 -9.88 -10.63
CA ALA A 650 -46.24 -9.87 -9.16
C ALA A 650 -45.32 -8.96 -8.30
N ALA A 651 -45.96 -8.17 -7.41
CA ALA A 651 -45.31 -7.31 -6.41
C ALA A 651 -45.34 -7.93 -4.99
N PRO A 652 -44.32 -7.65 -4.14
CA PRO A 652 -44.32 -8.02 -2.72
C PRO A 652 -45.16 -7.05 -1.84
N PRO A 653 -45.57 -7.45 -0.62
CA PRO A 653 -46.42 -6.66 0.27
C PRO A 653 -45.68 -5.48 0.94
N PRO A 654 -46.41 -4.48 1.48
CA PRO A 654 -45.80 -3.26 2.02
C PRO A 654 -45.06 -3.49 3.35
N ALA A 655 -43.91 -2.84 3.50
CA ALA A 655 -43.16 -2.79 4.75
C ALA A 655 -43.90 -1.97 5.83
N ALA A 656 -43.67 -2.32 7.10
CA ALA A 656 -44.26 -1.63 8.25
C ALA A 656 -43.68 -0.21 8.42
N ALA A 657 -44.46 0.68 9.03
CA ALA A 657 -44.05 2.07 9.27
C ALA A 657 -42.92 2.15 10.32
N PRO A 658 -41.96 3.09 10.16
CA PRO A 658 -40.88 3.27 11.12
C PRO A 658 -41.36 3.88 12.44
N PRO A 659 -40.67 3.60 13.58
CA PRO A 659 -40.98 4.21 14.87
C PRO A 659 -40.64 5.71 14.93
N PRO A 660 -41.11 6.44 15.97
CA PRO A 660 -41.01 7.91 16.02
C PRO A 660 -39.58 8.45 16.02
N ALA A 661 -39.38 9.60 15.37
CA ALA A 661 -38.07 10.21 15.12
C ALA A 661 -37.26 10.61 16.38
N ALA A 662 -37.89 10.69 17.56
CA ALA A 662 -37.29 11.22 18.79
C ALA A 662 -36.09 10.40 19.32
N ALA A 663 -35.91 9.15 18.90
CA ALA A 663 -34.79 8.30 19.33
C ALA A 663 -33.54 8.41 18.43
N ARG A 664 -33.58 9.19 17.33
CA ARG A 664 -32.47 9.29 16.36
C ARG A 664 -31.56 10.50 16.54
N GLU A 665 -31.96 11.52 17.30
CA GLU A 665 -31.19 12.76 17.42
C GLU A 665 -30.04 12.70 18.45
N GLU A 666 -30.10 11.83 19.47
CA GLU A 666 -29.03 11.71 20.49
C GLU A 666 -27.90 10.72 20.14
N ALA A 667 -28.06 9.89 19.10
CA ALA A 667 -27.04 8.90 18.70
C ALA A 667 -26.02 9.42 17.66
N ALA A 668 -26.21 10.64 17.16
CA ALA A 668 -25.52 11.15 15.96
C ALA A 668 -24.08 11.68 16.20
N GLU A 669 -23.62 11.75 17.45
CA GLU A 669 -22.27 12.26 17.82
C GLU A 669 -21.35 11.22 18.47
N ALA A 670 -21.76 9.95 18.56
CA ALA A 670 -20.89 8.90 19.08
C ALA A 670 -19.76 8.57 18.08
N PRO A 671 -18.47 8.65 18.46
CA PRO A 671 -17.37 8.35 17.55
C PRO A 671 -17.35 6.87 17.17
N LEU A 672 -17.20 6.60 15.86
CA LEU A 672 -16.74 5.31 15.37
C LEU A 672 -15.39 4.95 16.01
N ALA A 673 -15.16 3.67 16.29
CA ALA A 673 -13.98 3.18 16.99
C ALA A 673 -12.68 3.75 16.39
N SER A 674 -12.02 4.62 17.16
CA SER A 674 -10.80 5.31 16.77
C SER A 674 -9.58 4.65 17.42
N PHE A 675 -8.46 4.60 16.70
CA PHE A 675 -7.16 4.23 17.29
C PHE A 675 -6.70 5.23 18.37
N ASP A 676 -7.28 6.43 18.40
CA ASP A 676 -6.97 7.50 19.35
C ASP A 676 -7.91 7.55 20.58
N SER A 677 -8.95 6.69 20.66
CA SER A 677 -9.89 6.69 21.79
C SER A 677 -9.26 6.15 23.08
N VAL A 678 -9.36 6.91 24.16
CA VAL A 678 -8.71 6.61 25.45
C VAL A 678 -9.74 6.23 26.51
N CYS A 679 -9.69 4.98 26.96
CA CYS A 679 -10.35 4.55 28.18
C CYS A 679 -9.52 4.96 29.40
N THR A 680 -10.05 5.82 30.27
CA THR A 680 -9.34 6.29 31.48
C THR A 680 -9.76 5.57 32.76
N GLU A 681 -11.00 5.08 32.83
CA GLU A 681 -11.56 4.37 33.98
C GLU A 681 -12.46 3.20 33.52
N LEU A 682 -12.53 2.16 34.33
CA LEU A 682 -13.38 0.98 34.12
C LEU A 682 -14.14 0.67 35.41
N GLU A 683 -15.46 0.48 35.29
CA GLU A 683 -16.33 0.10 36.40
C GLU A 683 -17.29 -1.02 35.96
N GLY A 684 -16.96 -2.27 36.31
CA GLY A 684 -17.73 -3.45 35.91
C GLY A 684 -17.71 -3.68 34.40
N CYS A 685 -18.86 -3.45 33.75
CA CYS A 685 -19.02 -3.48 32.28
C CYS A 685 -19.11 -2.08 31.66
N SER A 686 -18.82 -1.03 32.43
CA SER A 686 -18.81 0.36 31.95
C SER A 686 -17.37 0.85 31.79
N ALA A 687 -17.14 1.68 30.77
CA ALA A 687 -15.85 2.29 30.47
C ALA A 687 -16.00 3.81 30.30
N LEU A 688 -15.10 4.58 30.90
CA LEU A 688 -14.99 6.02 30.69
C LEU A 688 -14.07 6.26 29.49
N VAL A 689 -14.67 6.37 28.29
CA VAL A 689 -13.96 6.54 27.02
C VAL A 689 -14.11 7.99 26.56
N ASP A 690 -12.99 8.67 26.34
CA ASP A 690 -12.94 10.06 25.85
C ASP A 690 -13.79 11.06 26.69
N GLY A 691 -13.98 10.75 27.98
CA GLY A 691 -14.79 11.54 28.93
C GLY A 691 -16.26 11.14 29.02
N CYS A 692 -16.71 10.15 28.24
CA CYS A 692 -18.07 9.61 28.24
C CYS A 692 -18.13 8.23 28.89
N TRP A 693 -19.09 8.01 29.80
CA TRP A 693 -19.37 6.67 30.34
C TRP A 693 -20.20 5.87 29.32
N CYS A 694 -19.62 4.79 28.82
CA CYS A 694 -20.22 3.89 27.85
C CYS A 694 -20.37 2.48 28.44
N ILE A 695 -21.39 1.74 28.01
CA ILE A 695 -21.48 0.29 28.28
C ILE A 695 -20.61 -0.41 27.25
N ASP A 696 -19.64 -1.19 27.71
CA ASP A 696 -18.73 -1.92 26.84
C ASP A 696 -19.35 -3.24 26.38
N VAL A 697 -19.95 -3.18 25.19
CA VAL A 697 -20.47 -4.32 24.42
C VAL A 697 -19.52 -4.76 23.29
N ALA A 698 -18.25 -4.30 23.32
CA ALA A 698 -17.24 -4.56 22.29
C ALA A 698 -16.04 -5.39 22.80
N ASN A 699 -15.95 -5.68 24.10
CA ASN A 699 -14.93 -6.59 24.63
C ASN A 699 -15.21 -8.07 24.32
N CYS A 700 -14.15 -8.87 24.38
CA CYS A 700 -14.19 -10.34 24.28
C CYS A 700 -14.09 -11.04 25.65
N SER A 701 -14.45 -10.37 26.74
CA SER A 701 -14.33 -10.90 28.12
C SER A 701 -15.55 -11.75 28.50
N TYR A 702 -15.77 -12.82 27.73
CA TYR A 702 -16.98 -13.64 27.80
C TYR A 702 -17.37 -14.14 29.20
N LEU A 703 -16.40 -14.47 30.07
CA LEU A 703 -16.67 -15.04 31.40
C LEU A 703 -16.60 -14.02 32.56
N GLY A 704 -16.28 -12.76 32.29
CA GLY A 704 -16.33 -11.68 33.30
C GLY A 704 -15.31 -11.78 34.46
N PHE A 705 -14.25 -12.58 34.32
CA PHE A 705 -13.30 -12.82 35.42
C PHE A 705 -12.33 -11.68 35.73
N GLN A 706 -12.18 -10.67 34.87
CA GLN A 706 -11.11 -9.65 34.94
C GLN A 706 -11.03 -8.85 36.25
N TRP A 707 -12.13 -8.78 37.01
CA TRP A 707 -12.24 -8.03 38.27
C TRP A 707 -12.13 -8.90 39.54
N ARG A 708 -11.65 -10.14 39.42
CA ARG A 708 -11.58 -11.09 40.54
C ARG A 708 -10.35 -10.87 41.42
N GLU A 709 -10.58 -10.69 42.72
CA GLU A 709 -9.53 -10.47 43.72
C GLU A 709 -8.52 -11.62 43.74
N GLU A 710 -8.98 -12.86 43.50
CA GLU A 710 -8.12 -14.05 43.41
C GLU A 710 -7.03 -13.92 42.31
N ILE A 711 -7.29 -13.13 41.26
CA ILE A 711 -6.31 -12.83 40.20
C ILE A 711 -5.24 -11.87 40.75
N ALA A 712 -5.66 -10.79 41.44
CA ALA A 712 -4.76 -9.81 42.03
C ALA A 712 -3.85 -10.44 43.10
N GLU A 713 -4.42 -11.24 44.01
CA GLU A 713 -3.69 -12.00 45.02
C GLU A 713 -2.68 -12.98 44.39
N GLY A 714 -3.11 -13.70 43.35
CA GLY A 714 -2.24 -14.62 42.61
C GLY A 714 -1.06 -13.88 41.98
N VAL A 715 -1.33 -12.76 41.30
CA VAL A 715 -0.31 -11.94 40.62
C VAL A 715 0.68 -11.37 41.63
N ASP A 716 0.25 -10.81 42.76
CA ASP A 716 1.16 -10.25 43.77
C ASP A 716 2.11 -11.34 44.33
N ARG A 717 1.57 -12.49 44.71
CA ARG A 717 2.36 -13.64 45.20
C ARG A 717 3.37 -14.12 44.16
N ASP A 718 2.95 -14.28 42.91
CA ASP A 718 3.80 -14.88 41.88
C ASP A 718 4.83 -13.87 41.35
N VAL A 719 4.49 -12.57 41.26
CA VAL A 719 5.44 -11.47 40.94
C VAL A 719 6.51 -11.32 42.03
N ARG A 720 6.16 -11.47 43.32
CA ARG A 720 7.16 -11.50 44.41
C ARG A 720 8.12 -12.70 44.32
N THR A 721 7.69 -13.78 43.67
CA THR A 721 8.46 -15.02 43.53
C THR A 721 9.37 -15.01 42.29
N TRP A 722 8.85 -14.57 41.14
CA TRP A 722 9.54 -14.66 39.84
C TRP A 722 9.97 -13.31 39.25
N GLY A 723 9.68 -12.20 39.93
CA GLY A 723 9.83 -10.85 39.40
C GLY A 723 8.70 -10.49 38.42
N VAL A 724 8.67 -9.23 37.95
CA VAL A 724 7.62 -8.75 37.02
C VAL A 724 7.73 -9.41 35.63
N HIS A 725 8.95 -9.61 35.15
CA HIS A 725 9.24 -10.18 33.83
C HIS A 725 10.43 -11.15 33.92
N PRO A 726 10.26 -12.43 33.52
CA PRO A 726 11.37 -13.39 33.51
C PRO A 726 12.46 -12.98 32.49
N PRO A 727 13.75 -13.01 32.83
CA PRO A 727 14.82 -12.49 31.95
C PRO A 727 15.30 -13.49 30.88
N TRP A 728 14.53 -14.53 30.56
CA TRP A 728 14.94 -15.63 29.68
C TRP A 728 13.90 -15.92 28.59
N THR A 729 14.36 -16.24 27.38
CA THR A 729 13.52 -16.91 26.38
C THR A 729 13.20 -18.33 26.85
N ARG A 730 12.03 -18.87 26.45
CA ARG A 730 11.62 -20.24 26.85
C ARG A 730 12.60 -21.34 26.40
N LEU A 731 13.45 -21.08 25.40
CA LEU A 731 14.51 -21.98 24.97
C LEU A 731 15.62 -22.15 26.03
N VAL A 732 15.85 -21.13 26.87
CA VAL A 732 16.91 -21.14 27.90
C VAL A 732 16.38 -21.61 29.25
N SER A 733 15.27 -21.01 29.71
CA SER A 733 14.61 -21.34 30.97
C SER A 733 13.23 -20.67 31.03
N SER A 734 12.34 -21.16 31.87
CA SER A 734 11.03 -20.56 32.12
C SER A 734 10.57 -20.76 33.56
N PRO A 735 9.82 -19.81 34.16
CA PRO A 735 9.13 -20.04 35.43
C PRO A 735 8.23 -21.26 35.37
N LYS A 736 8.07 -21.96 36.50
CA LYS A 736 7.15 -23.11 36.63
C LYS A 736 5.70 -22.77 36.25
N LEU A 737 5.31 -21.50 36.33
CA LEU A 737 3.98 -21.02 35.91
C LEU A 737 3.63 -21.40 34.46
N TYR A 738 4.61 -21.54 33.55
CA TYR A 738 4.34 -22.03 32.21
C TYR A 738 3.81 -23.46 32.23
N ASP A 739 4.44 -24.37 32.99
CA ASP A 739 3.99 -25.76 33.11
C ASP A 739 2.60 -25.81 33.78
N ASP A 740 2.36 -24.97 34.79
CA ASP A 740 1.07 -24.91 35.49
C ASP A 740 -0.06 -24.45 34.55
N VAL A 741 0.16 -23.40 33.75
CA VAL A 741 -0.81 -22.92 32.74
C VAL A 741 -0.99 -23.95 31.62
N GLU A 742 0.09 -24.54 31.11
CA GLU A 742 0.01 -25.56 30.05
C GLU A 742 -0.78 -26.79 30.52
N VAL A 743 -0.61 -27.24 31.76
CA VAL A 743 -1.45 -28.31 32.35
C VAL A 743 -2.92 -27.90 32.42
N ARG A 744 -3.23 -26.67 32.88
CA ARG A 744 -4.62 -26.18 32.91
C ARG A 744 -5.25 -26.07 31.53
N CYS A 745 -4.52 -25.65 30.50
CA CYS A 745 -5.00 -25.63 29.12
C CYS A 745 -5.30 -27.05 28.60
N CYS A 746 -4.53 -28.06 29.03
CA CYS A 746 -4.79 -29.47 28.70
C CYS A 746 -6.03 -30.01 29.42
N GLU A 747 -6.17 -29.73 30.72
CA GLU A 747 -7.36 -30.10 31.51
C GLU A 747 -8.65 -29.44 31.00
N LEU A 748 -8.55 -28.21 30.47
CA LEU A 748 -9.66 -27.49 29.86
C LEU A 748 -10.16 -28.15 28.56
N THR A 749 -9.24 -28.49 27.66
CA THR A 749 -9.55 -28.81 26.25
C THR A 749 -9.48 -30.31 25.92
N GLY A 750 -9.03 -31.14 26.85
CA GLY A 750 -8.89 -32.60 26.68
C GLY A 750 -7.63 -33.04 25.91
N ILE A 751 -6.82 -32.11 25.38
CA ILE A 751 -5.56 -32.43 24.69
C ILE A 751 -4.50 -32.93 25.68
N TRP A 752 -3.65 -33.88 25.29
CA TRP A 752 -2.67 -34.48 26.24
C TRP A 752 -1.56 -33.51 26.67
N LYS A 753 -1.20 -32.57 25.79
CA LYS A 753 -0.13 -31.59 26.00
C LYS A 753 -0.23 -30.42 25.02
N CYS A 754 0.14 -29.23 25.48
CA CYS A 754 0.23 -28.02 24.67
C CYS A 754 1.56 -27.27 24.86
N VAL A 755 1.72 -26.17 24.11
CA VAL A 755 2.82 -25.20 24.21
C VAL A 755 2.24 -23.78 24.20
N LEU A 756 2.55 -23.01 25.23
CA LEU A 756 2.12 -21.62 25.41
C LEU A 756 3.03 -20.62 24.66
N TYR A 757 2.39 -19.69 23.94
CA TYR A 757 2.93 -18.58 23.16
C TYR A 757 2.45 -17.24 23.75
N PRO A 758 3.16 -16.11 23.53
CA PRO A 758 2.71 -14.80 23.99
C PRO A 758 1.36 -14.31 23.41
N SER A 759 0.98 -14.77 22.22
CA SER A 759 -0.33 -14.54 21.62
C SER A 759 -0.63 -15.58 20.52
N VAL A 760 -1.90 -15.73 20.15
CA VAL A 760 -2.30 -16.62 19.05
C VAL A 760 -1.75 -16.13 17.70
N THR A 761 -1.59 -14.81 17.50
CA THR A 761 -0.93 -14.26 16.31
C THR A 761 0.49 -14.77 16.16
N MET A 762 1.27 -14.79 17.24
CA MET A 762 2.63 -15.31 17.21
C MET A 762 2.67 -16.84 17.04
N LEU A 763 1.68 -17.54 17.60
CA LEU A 763 1.48 -18.99 17.43
C LEU A 763 1.24 -19.32 15.96
N ASN A 764 0.22 -18.71 15.34
CA ASN A 764 -0.13 -18.96 13.94
C ASN A 764 1.03 -18.64 12.98
N MET A 765 1.67 -17.47 13.14
CA MET A 765 2.84 -17.08 12.33
C MET A 765 4.06 -18.01 12.49
N GLY A 766 4.16 -18.78 13.58
CA GLY A 766 5.24 -19.76 13.77
C GLY A 766 4.88 -21.18 13.34
N VAL A 767 3.65 -21.60 13.64
CA VAL A 767 3.18 -22.98 13.51
C VAL A 767 2.68 -23.25 12.09
N ILE A 768 1.79 -22.43 11.53
CA ILE A 768 1.16 -22.69 10.23
C ILE A 768 2.18 -22.82 9.08
N PRO A 769 3.19 -21.92 8.94
CA PRO A 769 4.21 -22.07 7.90
C PRO A 769 5.03 -23.36 8.04
N SER A 770 5.20 -23.83 9.28
CA SER A 770 5.95 -25.03 9.59
C SER A 770 5.12 -26.30 9.32
N LEU A 771 3.79 -26.27 9.53
CA LEU A 771 2.88 -27.37 9.21
C LEU A 771 2.70 -27.60 7.70
N ALA A 772 2.71 -26.52 6.91
CA ALA A 772 2.65 -26.57 5.45
C ALA A 772 3.95 -27.13 4.81
N GLY A 773 5.08 -27.05 5.51
CA GLY A 773 6.36 -27.56 5.04
C GLY A 773 6.93 -26.81 3.83
N GLU A 774 7.74 -27.50 3.02
CA GLU A 774 8.36 -26.93 1.81
C GLU A 774 7.64 -27.28 0.51
N SER A 775 6.71 -28.25 0.54
CA SER A 775 6.00 -28.76 -0.64
C SER A 775 4.58 -29.27 -0.34
N GLY A 776 4.04 -29.00 0.84
CA GLY A 776 2.69 -29.39 1.23
C GLY A 776 1.62 -28.42 0.72
N PHE A 777 0.37 -28.84 0.83
CA PHE A 777 -0.79 -27.99 0.57
C PHE A 777 -1.30 -27.39 1.90
N LEU A 778 -1.42 -26.07 1.94
CA LEU A 778 -2.12 -25.34 2.99
C LEU A 778 -3.48 -24.91 2.45
N LEU A 779 -4.52 -25.61 2.88
CA LEU A 779 -5.92 -25.24 2.62
C LEU A 779 -6.40 -24.36 3.78
N LEU A 780 -7.12 -23.28 3.51
CA LEU A 780 -7.72 -22.47 4.57
C LEU A 780 -9.04 -21.82 4.17
N ASP A 781 -9.91 -21.61 5.15
CA ASP A 781 -11.13 -20.82 4.98
C ASP A 781 -10.78 -19.34 4.65
N ILE A 782 -11.51 -18.72 3.74
CA ILE A 782 -11.28 -17.32 3.34
C ILE A 782 -11.62 -16.31 4.44
N ASN A 783 -12.54 -16.65 5.36
CA ASN A 783 -12.92 -15.82 6.51
C ASN A 783 -12.11 -16.13 7.77
N ALA A 784 -11.18 -17.10 7.75
CA ALA A 784 -10.25 -17.32 8.86
C ALA A 784 -9.46 -16.04 9.18
N HIS A 785 -9.26 -15.75 10.46
CA HIS A 785 -8.75 -14.49 10.99
C HIS A 785 -7.46 -13.99 10.30
N ASP A 786 -7.21 -12.67 10.22
CA ASP A 786 -6.05 -12.16 9.44
C ASP A 786 -4.70 -12.68 9.95
N CYS A 787 -4.57 -13.08 11.23
CA CYS A 787 -3.33 -13.73 11.67
C CYS A 787 -3.09 -15.11 11.00
N VAL A 788 -4.14 -15.85 10.65
CA VAL A 788 -4.09 -17.07 9.81
C VAL A 788 -3.76 -16.70 8.37
N GLN A 789 -4.43 -15.69 7.79
CA GLN A 789 -4.14 -15.21 6.43
C GLN A 789 -2.70 -14.73 6.27
N THR A 790 -2.20 -13.99 7.27
CA THR A 790 -0.83 -13.49 7.36
C THR A 790 0.16 -14.63 7.58
N ALA A 791 -0.16 -15.62 8.41
CA ALA A 791 0.68 -16.82 8.53
C ALA A 791 0.76 -17.62 7.22
N ALA A 792 -0.32 -17.75 6.47
CA ALA A 792 -0.32 -18.38 5.15
C ALA A 792 0.57 -17.64 4.13
N ARG A 793 0.72 -16.31 4.24
CA ARG A 793 1.67 -15.50 3.44
C ARG A 793 3.15 -15.77 3.81
N LEU A 794 3.43 -16.35 4.98
CA LEU A 794 4.78 -16.70 5.46
C LEU A 794 5.22 -18.13 5.07
N CYS A 795 4.36 -18.92 4.43
CA CYS A 795 4.71 -20.24 3.91
C CYS A 795 5.89 -20.16 2.92
N LYS A 796 6.76 -21.16 2.95
CA LYS A 796 7.98 -21.20 2.10
C LYS A 796 7.61 -21.30 0.61
N LYS A 797 8.47 -20.75 -0.25
CA LYS A 797 8.39 -20.90 -1.71
C LYS A 797 8.47 -22.39 -2.10
N GLY A 798 7.31 -23.00 -2.32
CA GLY A 798 7.15 -24.41 -2.63
C GLY A 798 5.88 -25.04 -2.01
N ALA A 799 5.42 -24.52 -0.86
CA ALA A 799 4.10 -24.86 -0.33
C ALA A 799 3.00 -24.21 -1.19
N THR A 800 1.90 -24.94 -1.44
CA THR A 800 0.75 -24.45 -2.23
C THR A 800 -0.34 -23.99 -1.28
N VAL A 801 -0.70 -22.71 -1.31
CA VAL A 801 -1.75 -22.13 -0.46
C VAL A 801 -3.05 -22.01 -1.26
N VAL A 802 -4.13 -22.63 -0.78
CA VAL A 802 -5.45 -22.62 -1.42
C VAL A 802 -6.48 -22.06 -0.45
N ARG A 803 -7.14 -20.96 -0.83
CA ARG A 803 -8.26 -20.39 -0.07
C ARG A 803 -9.56 -21.00 -0.55
N LEU A 804 -10.35 -21.49 0.39
CA LEU A 804 -11.66 -22.10 0.17
C LEU A 804 -12.74 -21.09 0.57
N LYS A 805 -13.90 -21.20 -0.07
CA LYS A 805 -15.09 -20.43 0.31
C LYS A 805 -15.47 -20.76 1.75
N HIS A 806 -16.08 -19.76 2.38
CA HIS A 806 -16.48 -19.85 3.77
C HIS A 806 -17.39 -21.05 4.05
N ASN A 807 -17.00 -21.90 4.99
CA ASN A 807 -17.72 -23.08 5.46
C ASN A 807 -18.11 -24.09 4.33
N ASP A 808 -17.46 -24.05 3.16
CA ASP A 808 -17.83 -24.83 1.96
C ASP A 808 -17.12 -26.21 1.94
N ALA A 809 -17.69 -27.16 2.69
CA ALA A 809 -17.21 -28.54 2.74
C ALA A 809 -17.25 -29.26 1.37
N GLU A 810 -18.17 -28.91 0.48
CA GLU A 810 -18.20 -29.48 -0.87
C GLU A 810 -17.02 -28.99 -1.73
N GLN A 811 -16.64 -27.72 -1.63
CA GLN A 811 -15.45 -27.20 -2.31
C GLN A 811 -14.20 -27.82 -1.73
N LEU A 812 -14.13 -28.02 -0.41
CA LEU A 812 -13.06 -28.76 0.23
C LEU A 812 -12.94 -30.18 -0.38
N GLU A 813 -14.02 -30.95 -0.48
CA GLU A 813 -13.98 -32.28 -1.11
C GLU A 813 -13.54 -32.23 -2.59
N ARG A 814 -14.09 -31.28 -3.37
CA ARG A 814 -13.69 -31.06 -4.78
C ARG A 814 -12.19 -30.77 -4.90
N VAL A 815 -11.63 -29.90 -4.04
CA VAL A 815 -10.20 -29.58 -4.02
C VAL A 815 -9.35 -30.76 -3.54
N LEU A 816 -9.78 -31.50 -2.52
CA LEU A 816 -9.08 -32.71 -2.07
C LEU A 816 -9.03 -33.80 -3.15
N SER A 817 -10.03 -33.86 -4.04
CA SER A 817 -10.04 -34.80 -5.17
C SER A 817 -9.00 -34.49 -6.25
N SER A 818 -8.61 -33.22 -6.41
CA SER A 818 -7.59 -32.80 -7.39
C SER A 818 -6.15 -32.94 -6.87
N ILE A 819 -5.96 -33.04 -5.55
CA ILE A 819 -4.64 -33.19 -4.92
C ILE A 819 -4.19 -34.67 -4.98
N PRO A 820 -2.99 -34.99 -5.51
CA PRO A 820 -2.49 -36.36 -5.57
C PRO A 820 -2.50 -37.10 -4.22
N GLN A 821 -2.77 -38.41 -4.23
CA GLN A 821 -2.82 -39.20 -3.01
C GLN A 821 -1.43 -39.29 -2.36
N GLY A 822 -1.36 -39.16 -1.03
CA GLY A 822 -0.10 -39.16 -0.27
C GLY A 822 0.61 -37.80 -0.19
N THR A 823 0.08 -36.75 -0.83
CA THR A 823 0.53 -35.37 -0.61
C THR A 823 0.23 -34.93 0.83
N ASP A 824 1.16 -34.22 1.46
CA ASP A 824 0.95 -33.64 2.79
C ASP A 824 0.01 -32.43 2.70
N ILE A 825 -1.03 -32.44 3.53
CA ILE A 825 -2.12 -31.46 3.53
C ILE A 825 -2.32 -30.96 4.96
N THR A 826 -2.37 -29.64 5.12
CA THR A 826 -2.83 -28.95 6.32
C THR A 826 -4.07 -28.15 5.96
N TYR A 827 -5.17 -28.35 6.68
CA TYR A 827 -6.33 -27.47 6.64
C TYR A 827 -6.30 -26.54 7.84
N VAL A 828 -6.69 -25.27 7.66
CA VAL A 828 -6.79 -24.28 8.74
C VAL A 828 -8.12 -23.53 8.68
N CYS A 829 -8.82 -23.46 9.80
CA CYS A 829 -9.99 -22.61 9.99
C CYS A 829 -10.02 -22.03 11.40
N ASP A 830 -10.84 -21.00 11.58
CA ASP A 830 -11.24 -20.58 12.92
C ASP A 830 -12.27 -21.60 13.46
N GLY A 831 -12.35 -21.78 14.77
CA GLY A 831 -13.39 -22.59 15.40
C GLY A 831 -14.74 -21.86 15.44
N VAL A 832 -14.69 -20.56 15.73
CA VAL A 832 -15.80 -19.62 15.72
C VAL A 832 -15.35 -18.35 15.02
N TYR A 833 -16.06 -17.96 13.97
CA TYR A 833 -15.70 -16.82 13.14
C TYR A 833 -16.09 -15.49 13.80
N SER A 834 -15.15 -14.55 13.85
CA SER A 834 -15.27 -13.33 14.66
C SER A 834 -16.31 -12.32 14.18
N THR A 835 -16.83 -12.45 12.95
CA THR A 835 -17.70 -11.45 12.31
C THR A 835 -19.15 -11.52 12.78
N ASP A 836 -19.67 -12.72 13.01
CA ASP A 836 -21.08 -13.02 13.31
C ASP A 836 -21.28 -14.17 14.31
N GLY A 837 -20.19 -14.79 14.77
CA GLY A 837 -20.23 -15.92 15.69
C GLY A 837 -20.59 -17.25 15.03
N GLU A 838 -20.55 -17.38 13.71
CA GLU A 838 -20.76 -18.67 13.05
C GLU A 838 -19.70 -19.70 13.48
N LEU A 839 -20.12 -20.96 13.68
CA LEU A 839 -19.23 -22.08 13.97
C LEU A 839 -18.76 -22.71 12.65
N ALA A 840 -17.49 -23.10 12.56
CA ALA A 840 -17.06 -23.98 11.47
C ALA A 840 -17.82 -25.33 11.55
N ASP A 841 -18.25 -25.88 10.42
CA ASP A 841 -18.77 -27.25 10.32
C ASP A 841 -17.61 -28.25 10.41
N LEU A 842 -17.00 -28.28 11.59
CA LEU A 842 -15.87 -29.12 11.90
C LEU A 842 -16.18 -30.62 11.72
N PRO A 843 -17.39 -31.14 12.01
CA PRO A 843 -17.78 -32.50 11.64
C PRO A 843 -17.67 -32.80 10.13
N ALA A 844 -18.20 -31.94 9.26
CA ALA A 844 -18.12 -32.14 7.81
C ALA A 844 -16.68 -31.99 7.30
N ILE A 845 -15.95 -30.97 7.77
CA ILE A 845 -14.53 -30.75 7.45
C ILE A 845 -13.68 -31.97 7.83
N CYS A 846 -13.89 -32.52 9.04
CA CYS A 846 -13.21 -33.71 9.52
C CYS A 846 -13.54 -34.95 8.67
N ALA A 847 -14.81 -35.14 8.29
CA ALA A 847 -15.22 -36.24 7.42
C ALA A 847 -14.55 -36.19 6.04
N CYS A 848 -14.38 -34.99 5.47
CA CYS A 848 -13.69 -34.79 4.19
C CYS A 848 -12.17 -35.06 4.28
N LEU A 849 -11.54 -34.65 5.38
CA LEU A 849 -10.08 -34.66 5.55
C LEU A 849 -9.52 -35.98 6.11
N ARG A 850 -10.29 -36.71 6.92
CA ARG A 850 -9.86 -37.99 7.54
C ARG A 850 -9.38 -39.04 6.53
N PRO A 851 -10.05 -39.29 5.37
CA PRO A 851 -9.58 -40.24 4.36
C PRO A 851 -8.25 -39.84 3.70
N ARG A 852 -7.92 -38.54 3.73
CA ARG A 852 -6.68 -37.99 3.18
C ARG A 852 -5.52 -38.00 4.19
N GLY A 853 -5.80 -38.30 5.46
CA GLY A 853 -4.81 -38.28 6.55
C GLY A 853 -4.24 -36.90 6.86
N ALA A 854 -4.95 -35.84 6.43
CA ALA A 854 -4.53 -34.45 6.56
C ALA A 854 -4.47 -33.98 8.02
N LYS A 855 -3.67 -32.94 8.27
CA LYS A 855 -3.61 -32.21 9.54
C LYS A 855 -4.69 -31.13 9.56
N ILE A 856 -5.37 -30.91 10.69
CA ILE A 856 -6.41 -29.88 10.82
C ILE A 856 -6.01 -28.94 11.95
N LEU A 857 -5.63 -27.70 11.66
CA LEU A 857 -5.41 -26.68 12.71
C LEU A 857 -6.69 -25.87 12.87
N VAL A 858 -7.24 -25.86 14.09
CA VAL A 858 -8.43 -25.10 14.45
C VAL A 858 -8.01 -23.97 15.39
N ASP A 859 -8.14 -22.72 14.93
CA ASP A 859 -7.97 -21.53 15.77
C ASP A 859 -9.29 -21.24 16.49
N ASP A 860 -9.47 -21.84 17.67
CA ASP A 860 -10.66 -21.65 18.48
C ASP A 860 -10.49 -20.51 19.50
N SER A 861 -9.87 -19.40 19.08
CA SER A 861 -9.65 -18.24 19.95
C SER A 861 -10.93 -17.69 20.59
N HIS A 862 -12.07 -17.78 19.90
CA HIS A 862 -13.37 -17.34 20.42
C HIS A 862 -14.10 -18.45 21.19
N GLY A 863 -14.12 -19.70 20.71
CA GLY A 863 -14.83 -20.79 21.39
C GLY A 863 -14.14 -21.29 22.66
N CYS A 864 -12.82 -21.14 22.79
CA CYS A 864 -12.08 -21.56 23.97
C CYS A 864 -12.56 -20.84 25.25
N GLY A 865 -13.04 -21.60 26.24
CA GLY A 865 -13.68 -21.10 27.45
C GLY A 865 -15.19 -20.83 27.33
N VAL A 866 -15.74 -20.75 26.11
CA VAL A 866 -17.16 -20.42 25.87
C VAL A 866 -17.95 -21.66 25.45
N LEU A 867 -17.46 -22.40 24.46
CA LEU A 867 -18.05 -23.65 23.98
C LEU A 867 -17.51 -24.84 24.78
N GLY A 868 -18.32 -25.86 25.00
CA GLY A 868 -17.89 -27.06 25.71
C GLY A 868 -18.75 -28.29 25.44
N ARG A 869 -18.35 -29.43 26.02
CA ARG A 869 -18.99 -30.73 25.81
C ARG A 869 -20.47 -30.76 26.20
N ASN A 870 -21.20 -31.68 25.59
CA ASN A 870 -22.60 -32.02 25.89
C ASN A 870 -23.54 -30.80 25.90
N PRO A 871 -23.61 -29.98 24.84
CA PRO A 871 -24.62 -28.94 24.73
C PRO A 871 -26.04 -29.53 24.78
N ASP A 872 -26.92 -28.89 25.54
CA ASP A 872 -28.32 -29.31 25.72
C ASP A 872 -29.27 -28.11 25.66
N SER A 873 -30.57 -28.31 25.92
CA SER A 873 -31.58 -27.25 25.85
C SER A 873 -31.52 -26.22 27.00
N GLU A 874 -30.90 -26.56 28.14
CA GLU A 874 -30.71 -25.65 29.28
C GLU A 874 -29.37 -24.92 29.22
N GLN A 875 -28.33 -25.55 28.68
CA GLN A 875 -27.02 -24.95 28.42
C GLN A 875 -26.55 -25.23 26.97
N PRO A 876 -27.12 -24.54 25.96
CA PRO A 876 -26.73 -24.64 24.55
C PRO A 876 -25.25 -24.44 24.21
N LEU A 877 -24.48 -23.71 25.04
CA LEU A 877 -23.03 -23.55 24.86
C LEU A 877 -22.22 -24.77 25.34
N GLY A 878 -22.86 -25.70 26.05
CA GLY A 878 -22.22 -26.86 26.69
C GLY A 878 -21.42 -26.52 27.96
N TYR A 879 -20.76 -27.53 28.51
CA TYR A 879 -20.16 -27.50 29.85
C TYR A 879 -18.62 -27.54 29.81
N GLY A 880 -17.97 -27.02 30.85
CA GLY A 880 -16.51 -27.02 31.02
C GLY A 880 -15.75 -25.93 30.23
N GLY A 881 -16.17 -25.62 29.01
CA GLY A 881 -15.54 -24.59 28.17
C GLY A 881 -14.35 -25.08 27.33
N GLY A 882 -14.29 -26.38 27.00
CA GLY A 882 -13.17 -26.99 26.29
C GLY A 882 -12.99 -26.62 24.81
N GLY A 883 -13.87 -25.79 24.25
CA GLY A 883 -13.82 -25.32 22.88
C GLY A 883 -14.69 -26.11 21.90
N VAL A 884 -14.65 -25.68 20.64
CA VAL A 884 -15.47 -26.19 19.52
C VAL A 884 -15.29 -27.69 19.25
N VAL A 885 -14.12 -28.26 19.57
CA VAL A 885 -13.84 -29.69 19.36
C VAL A 885 -14.59 -30.54 20.41
N GLU A 886 -14.57 -30.14 21.68
CA GLU A 886 -15.41 -30.78 22.72
C GLU A 886 -16.89 -30.57 22.45
N TYR A 887 -17.28 -29.39 21.96
CA TYR A 887 -18.67 -29.05 21.64
C TYR A 887 -19.30 -29.99 20.61
N PHE A 888 -18.58 -30.29 19.52
CA PHE A 888 -19.00 -31.28 18.53
C PHE A 888 -18.71 -32.74 18.93
N GLY A 889 -18.08 -32.98 20.08
CA GLY A 889 -17.72 -34.33 20.54
C GLY A 889 -16.73 -35.06 19.64
N LEU A 890 -15.83 -34.32 18.98
CA LEU A 890 -14.89 -34.87 18.01
C LEU A 890 -13.60 -35.37 18.68
N ASP A 891 -13.10 -36.52 18.24
CA ASP A 891 -11.83 -37.07 18.72
C ASP A 891 -10.63 -36.39 18.02
N TYR A 892 -9.69 -35.87 18.82
CA TYR A 892 -8.49 -35.19 18.33
C TYR A 892 -7.55 -36.11 17.54
N ALA A 893 -7.40 -37.37 17.96
CA ALA A 893 -6.45 -38.31 17.36
C ALA A 893 -6.97 -38.85 16.02
N GLU A 894 -8.24 -39.27 15.97
CA GLU A 894 -8.89 -39.81 14.77
C GLU A 894 -8.88 -38.79 13.61
N ASN A 895 -9.05 -37.51 13.94
CA ASN A 895 -9.17 -36.43 12.97
C ASN A 895 -7.86 -35.65 12.72
N ASN A 896 -6.77 -36.00 13.41
CA ASN A 896 -5.48 -35.27 13.38
C ASN A 896 -5.63 -33.77 13.72
N ILE A 897 -6.48 -33.44 14.70
CA ILE A 897 -6.75 -32.06 15.08
C ILE A 897 -5.60 -31.50 15.93
N ILE A 898 -5.16 -30.31 15.53
CA ILE A 898 -4.23 -29.43 16.22
C ILE A 898 -5.07 -28.26 16.72
N TYR A 899 -5.24 -28.16 18.02
CA TYR A 899 -6.03 -27.12 18.67
C TYR A 899 -5.14 -25.91 18.95
N ALA A 900 -5.55 -24.73 18.49
CA ALA A 900 -5.01 -23.44 18.92
C ALA A 900 -6.08 -22.68 19.71
N GLY A 901 -5.75 -22.22 20.92
CA GLY A 901 -6.64 -21.45 21.78
C GLY A 901 -5.99 -20.14 22.26
N GLN A 902 -6.81 -19.16 22.66
CA GLN A 902 -6.36 -17.85 23.13
C GLN A 902 -6.86 -17.57 24.54
N LEU A 903 -5.97 -17.05 25.40
CA LEU A 903 -6.29 -16.73 26.79
C LEU A 903 -6.77 -15.27 26.98
N SER A 904 -6.54 -14.38 26.02
CA SER A 904 -6.83 -12.95 26.19
C SER A 904 -8.28 -12.55 25.87
N LYS A 905 -9.17 -13.54 25.70
CA LYS A 905 -10.61 -13.36 25.49
C LYS A 905 -11.35 -13.84 26.75
N ALA A 906 -11.94 -15.04 26.74
CA ALA A 906 -12.67 -15.61 27.88
C ALA A 906 -11.90 -15.59 29.22
N PHE A 907 -10.56 -15.70 29.17
CA PHE A 907 -9.68 -15.76 30.34
C PHE A 907 -8.91 -14.47 30.65
N ASN A 908 -9.15 -13.36 29.93
CA ASN A 908 -8.58 -12.03 30.21
C ASN A 908 -7.06 -11.97 30.45
N SER A 909 -6.28 -12.87 29.84
CA SER A 909 -4.85 -12.99 30.09
C SER A 909 -4.01 -13.11 28.81
N PRO A 910 -2.84 -12.45 28.69
CA PRO A 910 -2.00 -12.58 27.50
C PRO A 910 -1.50 -14.01 27.31
N GLY A 911 -1.82 -14.59 26.17
CA GLY A 911 -1.30 -15.88 25.74
C GLY A 911 -2.15 -16.52 24.64
N GLY A 912 -1.52 -17.39 23.86
CA GLY A 912 -2.21 -18.42 23.06
C GLY A 912 -1.49 -19.75 23.25
N PHE A 913 -2.17 -20.88 23.09
CA PHE A 913 -1.57 -22.21 23.26
C PHE A 913 -1.91 -23.12 22.10
N VAL A 914 -0.97 -23.99 21.71
CA VAL A 914 -1.18 -25.01 20.67
C VAL A 914 -0.92 -26.41 21.23
N GLY A 915 -1.79 -27.37 20.91
CA GLY A 915 -1.59 -28.78 21.21
C GLY A 915 -2.43 -29.68 20.31
N CYS A 916 -2.41 -30.98 20.56
CA CYS A 916 -3.14 -32.00 19.78
C CYS A 916 -3.31 -33.27 20.63
N ALA A 917 -3.77 -34.39 20.06
CA ALA A 917 -3.68 -35.71 20.71
C ALA A 917 -2.25 -36.28 20.70
N ARG A 918 -2.01 -37.33 21.50
CA ARG A 918 -0.68 -37.93 21.66
C ARG A 918 -0.24 -38.61 20.37
N GLU A 919 -1.17 -39.35 19.78
CA GLU A 919 -1.05 -40.06 18.52
C GLU A 919 -0.77 -39.06 17.37
N THR A 920 -1.38 -37.87 17.41
CA THR A 920 -1.12 -36.79 16.45
C THR A 920 0.29 -36.20 16.62
N ASP A 921 0.77 -36.00 17.85
CA ASP A 921 2.15 -35.52 18.08
C ASP A 921 3.19 -36.59 17.73
N GLU A 922 2.97 -37.85 18.10
CA GLU A 922 3.87 -38.97 17.74
C GLU A 922 3.94 -39.19 16.22
N LYS A 923 2.86 -38.88 15.48
CA LYS A 923 2.77 -38.98 14.02
C LYS A 923 3.40 -37.80 13.26
N PHE A 924 3.28 -36.57 13.76
CA PHE A 924 3.66 -35.36 13.01
C PHE A 924 4.69 -34.44 13.71
N GLY A 925 5.03 -34.68 14.98
CA GLY A 925 5.99 -33.88 15.75
C GLY A 925 5.53 -32.46 16.07
N ILE A 926 4.22 -32.23 16.19
CA ILE A 926 3.56 -30.92 16.34
C ILE A 926 4.16 -30.09 17.47
N LEU A 927 4.36 -30.67 18.65
CA LEU A 927 4.88 -29.95 19.82
C LEU A 927 6.38 -29.64 19.68
N ASN A 928 7.13 -30.49 18.98
CA ASN A 928 8.53 -30.20 18.67
C ASN A 928 8.64 -29.07 17.63
N LEU A 929 7.80 -29.12 16.59
CA LEU A 929 7.66 -28.06 15.59
C LEU A 929 7.27 -26.72 16.25
N ALA A 930 6.29 -26.72 17.15
CA ALA A 930 5.88 -25.55 17.90
C ALA A 930 7.01 -25.01 18.80
N LYS A 931 7.77 -25.88 19.48
CA LYS A 931 8.88 -25.46 20.35
C LYS A 931 10.07 -24.86 19.60
N ASN A 932 10.28 -25.26 18.35
CA ASN A 932 11.36 -24.76 17.50
C ASN A 932 10.91 -23.64 16.54
N SER A 933 9.68 -23.14 16.66
CA SER A 933 9.20 -22.05 15.81
C SER A 933 9.95 -20.74 16.13
N ASN A 934 10.27 -19.97 15.10
CA ASN A 934 11.02 -18.72 15.27
C ASN A 934 10.30 -17.72 16.19
N THR A 935 8.96 -17.69 16.13
CA THR A 935 8.14 -16.78 16.94
C THR A 935 8.06 -17.19 18.41
N LEU A 936 8.34 -18.45 18.78
CA LEU A 936 8.50 -18.85 20.18
C LEU A 936 9.96 -18.74 20.68
N VAL A 937 10.93 -19.08 19.82
CA VAL A 937 12.35 -19.10 20.18
C VAL A 937 12.92 -17.70 20.35
N PHE A 938 12.53 -16.75 19.47
CA PHE A 938 13.11 -15.41 19.40
C PHE A 938 12.21 -14.30 19.95
N THR A 939 11.21 -14.66 20.77
CA THR A 939 10.33 -13.70 21.47
C THR A 939 10.68 -13.56 22.96
N GLY A 940 10.30 -12.44 23.55
CA GLY A 940 10.28 -12.28 25.00
C GLY A 940 9.18 -13.14 25.64
N PRO A 941 9.38 -13.60 26.89
CA PRO A 941 8.37 -14.38 27.60
C PRO A 941 7.13 -13.54 27.95
N ILE A 942 5.99 -14.21 28.14
CA ILE A 942 4.85 -13.66 28.88
C ILE A 942 5.34 -13.20 30.26
N CYS A 943 4.90 -12.02 30.69
CA CYS A 943 5.22 -11.49 32.02
C CYS A 943 4.61 -12.36 33.12
N THR A 944 5.19 -12.32 34.32
CA THR A 944 4.74 -13.15 35.45
C THR A 944 3.27 -12.89 35.81
N ALA A 945 2.83 -11.63 35.70
CA ALA A 945 1.44 -11.25 35.92
C ALA A 945 0.49 -11.99 34.96
N GLY A 946 0.81 -12.04 33.66
CA GLY A 946 0.02 -12.76 32.66
C GLY A 946 -0.03 -14.27 32.91
N LEU A 947 1.09 -14.90 33.24
CA LEU A 947 1.11 -16.32 33.57
C LEU A 947 0.30 -16.66 34.82
N SER A 948 0.37 -15.79 35.85
CA SER A 948 -0.41 -15.97 37.07
C SER A 948 -1.91 -15.76 36.83
N SER A 949 -2.30 -14.69 36.10
CA SER A 949 -3.71 -14.44 35.80
C SER A 949 -4.30 -15.55 34.95
N ALA A 950 -3.56 -16.04 33.94
CA ALA A 950 -3.97 -17.19 33.13
C ALA A 950 -4.31 -18.40 34.00
N ARG A 951 -3.39 -18.83 34.87
CA ARG A 951 -3.61 -19.98 35.77
C ARG A 951 -4.85 -19.76 36.65
N THR A 952 -4.96 -18.60 37.32
CA THR A 952 -6.11 -18.29 38.18
C THR A 952 -7.43 -18.28 37.42
N THR A 953 -7.48 -17.71 36.21
CA THR A 953 -8.72 -17.67 35.41
C THR A 953 -9.13 -19.05 34.88
N LEU A 954 -8.18 -19.95 34.65
CA LEU A 954 -8.45 -21.35 34.31
C LEU A 954 -8.97 -22.12 35.54
N ASP A 955 -8.41 -21.89 36.73
CA ASP A 955 -8.92 -22.42 38.00
C ASP A 955 -10.35 -21.90 38.29
N LEU A 956 -10.64 -20.62 38.03
CA LEU A 956 -11.98 -20.02 38.15
C LEU A 956 -12.97 -20.63 37.16
N ASN A 957 -12.57 -20.84 35.90
CA ASN A 957 -13.42 -21.52 34.91
C ASN A 957 -13.78 -22.94 35.35
N ALA A 958 -12.84 -23.69 35.94
CA ALA A 958 -13.10 -25.03 36.47
C ALA A 958 -14.05 -25.02 37.69
N ALA A 959 -14.07 -23.94 38.48
CA ALA A 959 -14.91 -23.82 39.67
C ALA A 959 -16.32 -23.29 39.38
N GLU A 960 -16.46 -22.31 38.48
CA GLU A 960 -17.72 -21.57 38.27
C GLU A 960 -18.00 -21.17 36.81
N GLY A 961 -17.17 -21.60 35.85
CA GLY A 961 -17.31 -21.21 34.44
C GLY A 961 -18.65 -21.59 33.80
N ASP A 962 -19.27 -22.69 34.22
CA ASP A 962 -20.60 -23.11 33.73
C ASP A 962 -21.70 -22.12 34.13
N LEU A 963 -21.61 -21.55 35.33
CA LEU A 963 -22.53 -20.50 35.78
C LEU A 963 -22.34 -19.20 34.97
N GLN A 964 -21.09 -18.86 34.63
CA GLN A 964 -20.81 -17.69 33.80
C GLN A 964 -21.24 -17.90 32.34
N ARG A 965 -21.03 -19.09 31.75
CA ARG A 965 -21.56 -19.46 30.43
C ARG A 965 -23.09 -19.36 30.38
N LYS A 966 -23.78 -19.82 31.43
CA LYS A 966 -25.25 -19.69 31.53
C LYS A 966 -25.69 -18.23 31.56
N ARG A 967 -25.07 -17.39 32.40
CA ARG A 967 -25.36 -15.94 32.48
C ARG A 967 -25.07 -15.21 31.16
N LEU A 968 -23.96 -15.55 30.50
CA LEU A 968 -23.58 -15.00 29.20
C LEU A 968 -24.65 -15.32 28.14
N LEU A 969 -25.14 -16.56 28.11
CA LEU A 969 -26.23 -16.95 27.22
C LEU A 969 -27.54 -16.21 27.55
N GLU A 970 -27.93 -16.15 28.83
CA GLU A 970 -29.13 -15.43 29.29
C GLU A 970 -29.09 -13.95 28.84
N ALA A 971 -27.97 -13.26 29.09
CA ALA A 971 -27.76 -11.87 28.66
C ALA A 971 -27.72 -11.70 27.13
N THR A 972 -27.12 -12.65 26.39
CA THR A 972 -27.08 -12.61 24.92
C THR A 972 -28.47 -12.77 24.32
N LEU A 973 -29.28 -13.68 24.87
CA LEU A 973 -30.66 -13.89 24.43
C LEU A 973 -31.55 -12.70 24.77
N GLU A 974 -31.43 -12.12 25.97
CA GLU A 974 -32.12 -10.88 26.35
C GLU A 974 -31.76 -9.72 25.41
N PHE A 975 -30.48 -9.55 25.07
CA PHE A 975 -30.03 -8.54 24.11
C PHE A 975 -30.63 -8.75 22.72
N CYS A 976 -30.64 -10.00 22.21
CA CYS A 976 -31.28 -10.33 20.93
C CYS A 976 -32.82 -10.16 20.96
N GLU A 977 -33.47 -10.34 22.11
CA GLU A 977 -34.90 -10.01 22.29
C GLU A 977 -35.15 -8.50 22.27
N GLY A 978 -34.28 -7.72 22.92
CA GLY A 978 -34.29 -6.25 22.85
C GLY A 978 -34.14 -5.74 21.42
N LEU A 979 -33.15 -6.23 20.67
CA LEU A 979 -32.95 -5.87 19.26
C LEU A 979 -34.16 -6.25 18.39
N ARG A 980 -34.74 -7.43 18.59
CA ARG A 980 -35.98 -7.86 17.91
C ARG A 980 -37.15 -6.93 18.24
N ALA A 981 -37.33 -6.54 19.50
CA ALA A 981 -38.40 -5.65 19.94
C ALA A 981 -38.25 -4.21 19.40
N LEU A 982 -37.01 -3.75 19.20
CA LEU A 982 -36.69 -2.46 18.59
C LEU A 982 -36.77 -2.46 17.05
N GLY A 983 -36.87 -3.64 16.43
CA GLY A 983 -36.84 -3.79 14.97
C GLY A 983 -35.45 -3.61 14.35
N CYS A 984 -34.38 -3.71 15.14
CA CYS A 984 -33.00 -3.62 14.67
C CYS A 984 -32.61 -4.90 13.92
N PRO A 985 -32.19 -4.85 12.63
CA PRO A 985 -31.73 -6.04 11.92
C PRO A 985 -30.40 -6.57 12.52
N HIS A 986 -30.33 -7.86 12.79
CA HIS A 986 -29.15 -8.52 13.34
C HIS A 986 -29.09 -10.00 12.95
N THR A 987 -27.90 -10.60 13.02
CA THR A 987 -27.69 -12.06 12.97
C THR A 987 -27.11 -12.56 14.30
N TYR A 988 -27.49 -13.80 14.64
CA TYR A 988 -27.04 -14.51 15.84
C TYR A 988 -26.97 -16.00 15.51
N HIS A 989 -25.77 -16.57 15.58
CA HIS A 989 -25.50 -17.96 15.18
C HIS A 989 -25.40 -18.94 16.37
N GLY A 990 -25.96 -18.55 17.53
CA GLY A 990 -25.91 -19.37 18.76
C GLY A 990 -24.66 -19.13 19.64
N PHE A 991 -23.78 -18.22 19.23
CA PHE A 991 -22.58 -17.82 19.95
C PHE A 991 -22.70 -16.35 20.44
N PRO A 992 -22.10 -15.94 21.57
CA PRO A 992 -22.13 -14.57 22.11
C PRO A 992 -21.33 -13.52 21.29
N ILE A 993 -21.56 -13.50 19.97
CA ILE A 993 -21.24 -12.42 19.04
C ILE A 993 -22.54 -12.16 18.28
N VAL A 994 -23.03 -10.92 18.33
CA VAL A 994 -24.29 -10.52 17.67
C VAL A 994 -23.97 -9.41 16.70
N ASN A 995 -24.07 -9.69 15.40
CA ASN A 995 -23.79 -8.70 14.36
C ASN A 995 -25.05 -7.86 14.10
N ILE A 996 -24.94 -6.53 14.15
CA ILE A 996 -26.06 -5.59 14.03
C ILE A 996 -25.87 -4.75 12.76
N TYR A 997 -26.88 -4.79 11.87
CA TYR A 997 -26.83 -4.05 10.61
C TYR A 997 -27.49 -2.68 10.78
N TRP A 998 -26.65 -1.65 10.89
CA TRP A 998 -27.09 -0.25 10.91
C TRP A 998 -27.43 0.23 9.49
N THR A 999 -28.59 0.89 9.33
CA THR A 999 -29.14 1.41 8.06
C THR A 999 -29.57 2.87 8.16
#